data_AF-A0A9D5PT13-F1
#
_entry.id   AF-A0A9D5PT13-F1
#
_cell.length_a   1.000
_cell.length_b   1.000
_cell.length_c   1.000
_cell.angle_alpha   90.00
_cell.angle_beta   90.00
_cell.angle_gamma   90.00
#
_symmetry.space_group_name_H-M   'P 1'
#
loop_
_entity.id
_entity.type
_entity.pdbx_description
1 polymer ?
#
loop_
_entity_poly.entity_id
_entity_poly.type
_entity_poly.pdbx_seq_one_letter_code
_entity_poly.pdbx_strand_id
1 'polypeptide(L)'
;MNEIGFDRILPILPYLFAGLFVLAMLVAVLVALVRGMTKSRIRFIILAVCLLVAFVATWAFKNGASSLFPQMEEALKDVLTSEPAKEVYKWISGSEPLQETMTGFAVALVAPLFFFIAFIILRIVTWVIYLIVMLIVGGEMKKNDSQKKLHTLRAVALGVVQGALIFFVLMTPLYAYLNVTMPIAQSALEQEEVQNAVNGKVDSGAIRQMLKNTENNFFFSAYGKLGGGLTCNFLTSFSAGGEKTNAIREMRAIGSLATEAFKLKDLKGVESLDEEKAAVIGGLVNNLGDSKLMQTVAGELIYAVTDAWQNGRPAFGIEKPKLDPTVEELFQTILKDFHADARDSKKLNQDFQTLGEMLSIMAKADLFRNIAGENANSDQLVESFAEGTVIKDLISALGKNETLKNLISELANVGMRAIGTSVLNLPENAAEIFEDYIEKITATVNRVLAANATYEEKVDMLAAEMLAALEESGLEIKLDESVAKLYSDAILSDIREAGLSQITPDDVREFFEIAAQKYEESQEEGTAPLAARRGVDKKEYKSSLYGGMTGEQLLKSGVAKLVRITSEIAGASEQAADEREFQTLISQIVQKYSVSVDLSGLSKGDFTPESLKAVSSITAETFPSVLVTMQDLLIDTQKASEKINEKTIEAEAEKIAGIFRTALEVKDTFRESSESFDLDRLSGVASKLGNVLDSIDSTETFGGKTELMITAIFQKEEVATSMDIDISTAAELAKAATEPVNGVATDYTATMESVSSGAAIASKLKDPEGKITEEDVQTLLKTMTPQTANMLKVYLTEERVGQFGIFEKAVKAATKLLGALFEEMADKEKYPDYSSETAAMLKMFDVAKAATKSDGHNLFNHGDDRGVLGMSSDETVELVMNSDMVCNAVVKAMYLGDAIDPEMVNPFGLVLPTDGSDYQECEAAIERYYGAHPDSKTILKALAAFFGVEADFLN
;
A
#
# COMPACT_ATOMS: atom_id res chain seq x y z
N MET A 1 33.62 -35.00 -18.62
CA MET A 1 34.45 -35.04 -19.85
C MET A 1 35.86 -34.56 -19.51
N ASN A 2 36.65 -35.40 -18.85
CA ASN A 2 38.08 -35.18 -18.64
C ASN A 2 38.82 -36.11 -19.61
N GLU A 3 39.93 -35.66 -20.19
CA GLU A 3 40.79 -36.39 -21.16
C GLU A 3 40.42 -36.38 -22.66
N ILE A 4 40.07 -35.22 -23.22
CA ILE A 4 40.41 -34.95 -24.62
C ILE A 4 41.57 -33.96 -24.60
N GLY A 5 42.74 -34.36 -25.07
CA GLY A 5 43.99 -33.59 -25.03
C GLY A 5 43.96 -32.30 -25.87
N PHE A 6 43.17 -31.32 -25.44
CA PHE A 6 43.10 -29.99 -26.02
C PHE A 6 44.49 -29.34 -26.07
N ASP A 7 45.30 -29.49 -25.01
CA ASP A 7 46.65 -28.91 -24.87
C ASP A 7 47.62 -29.31 -26.00
N ARG A 8 47.40 -30.46 -26.65
CA ARG A 8 48.22 -30.95 -27.78
C ARG A 8 47.67 -30.59 -29.16
N ILE A 9 46.35 -30.41 -29.27
CA ILE A 9 45.68 -30.12 -30.54
C ILE A 9 45.70 -28.61 -30.84
N LEU A 10 45.65 -27.78 -29.79
CA LEU A 10 45.56 -26.32 -29.86
C LEU A 10 46.68 -25.62 -30.67
N PRO A 11 47.98 -25.95 -30.47
CA PRO A 11 49.07 -25.30 -31.21
C PRO A 11 49.11 -25.71 -32.69
N ILE A 12 48.46 -26.83 -33.01
CA ILE A 12 48.48 -27.47 -34.34
C ILE A 12 47.31 -26.95 -35.19
N LEU A 13 46.27 -26.36 -34.60
CA LEU A 13 45.06 -25.89 -35.31
C LEU A 13 45.37 -25.04 -36.57
N PRO A 14 46.25 -24.03 -36.55
CA PRO A 14 46.64 -23.26 -37.73
C PRO A 14 47.29 -24.11 -38.84
N TYR A 15 48.12 -25.07 -38.44
CA TYR A 15 48.78 -26.02 -39.35
C TYR A 15 47.80 -27.08 -39.86
N LEU A 16 46.78 -27.43 -39.08
CA LEU A 16 45.70 -28.32 -39.44
C LEU A 16 44.77 -27.64 -40.46
N PHE A 17 44.45 -26.36 -40.27
CA PHE A 17 43.71 -25.53 -41.24
C PHE A 17 44.47 -25.38 -42.56
N ALA A 18 45.76 -25.02 -42.49
CA ALA A 18 46.61 -24.91 -43.67
C ALA A 18 46.79 -26.28 -44.37
N GLY A 19 46.96 -27.35 -43.61
CA GLY A 19 47.09 -28.71 -44.09
C GLY A 19 45.83 -29.23 -44.77
N LEU A 20 44.65 -29.03 -44.17
CA LEU A 20 43.35 -29.34 -44.76
C LEU A 20 43.10 -28.54 -46.05
N PHE A 21 43.42 -27.26 -46.05
CA PHE A 21 43.30 -26.41 -47.24
C PHE A 21 44.19 -26.91 -48.37
N VAL A 22 45.48 -27.11 -48.11
CA VAL A 22 46.46 -27.59 -49.09
C VAL A 22 46.07 -28.98 -49.59
N LEU A 23 45.64 -29.88 -48.71
CA LEU A 23 45.19 -31.22 -49.09
C LEU A 23 43.94 -31.17 -49.97
N ALA A 24 42.90 -30.41 -49.59
CA ALA A 24 41.68 -30.26 -50.38
C ALA A 24 41.97 -29.66 -51.76
N MET A 25 42.84 -28.66 -51.81
CA MET A 25 43.27 -28.01 -53.05
C MET A 25 44.11 -28.92 -53.93
N LEU A 26 45.09 -29.63 -53.37
CA LEU A 26 45.92 -30.59 -54.11
C LEU A 26 45.08 -31.74 -54.67
N VAL A 27 44.19 -32.33 -53.87
CA VAL A 27 43.31 -33.40 -54.33
C VAL A 27 42.37 -32.89 -55.43
N ALA A 28 41.79 -31.70 -55.28
CA ALA A 28 40.89 -31.14 -56.30
C ALA A 28 41.63 -30.81 -57.61
N VAL A 29 42.83 -30.24 -57.52
CA VAL A 29 43.68 -29.91 -58.69
C VAL A 29 44.22 -31.16 -59.38
N LEU A 30 44.73 -32.14 -58.63
CA LEU A 30 45.22 -33.42 -59.19
C LEU A 30 44.09 -34.17 -59.89
N VAL A 31 42.90 -34.22 -59.29
CA VAL A 31 41.75 -34.89 -59.92
C VAL A 31 41.24 -34.11 -61.13
N ALA A 32 41.33 -32.78 -61.14
CA ALA A 32 40.99 -31.95 -62.30
C ALA A 32 41.98 -32.12 -63.47
N LEU A 33 43.28 -32.26 -63.17
CA LEU A 33 44.34 -32.49 -64.14
C LEU A 33 44.21 -33.84 -64.86
N VAL A 34 43.81 -34.89 -64.13
CA VAL A 34 43.71 -36.26 -64.69
C VAL A 34 42.50 -36.45 -65.63
N ARG A 35 41.45 -35.61 -65.53
CA ARG A 35 40.11 -35.98 -66.05
C ARG A 35 39.51 -35.05 -67.13
N GLY A 36 40.12 -33.90 -67.42
CA GLY A 36 39.69 -32.97 -68.49
C GLY A 36 38.47 -32.10 -68.15
N MET A 37 38.20 -31.07 -68.97
CA MET A 37 37.26 -29.97 -68.64
C MET A 37 35.79 -30.40 -68.49
N THR A 38 35.26 -31.21 -69.41
CA THR A 38 33.83 -31.59 -69.41
C THR A 38 33.44 -32.36 -68.15
N LYS A 39 34.31 -33.28 -67.71
CA LYS A 39 34.11 -34.05 -66.47
C LYS A 39 34.28 -33.17 -65.22
N SER A 40 35.18 -32.19 -65.25
CA SER A 40 35.35 -31.22 -64.16
C SER A 40 34.11 -30.34 -63.97
N ARG A 41 33.48 -29.86 -65.05
CA ARG A 41 32.23 -29.06 -65.00
C ARG A 41 31.04 -29.83 -64.42
N ILE A 42 30.80 -31.06 -64.88
CA ILE A 42 29.72 -31.91 -64.34
C ILE A 42 29.91 -32.11 -62.83
N ARG A 43 31.14 -32.34 -62.39
CA ARG A 43 31.46 -32.55 -60.98
C ARG A 43 31.31 -31.28 -60.13
N PHE A 44 31.58 -30.10 -60.71
CA PHE A 44 31.30 -28.81 -60.08
C PHE A 44 29.81 -28.62 -59.86
N ILE A 45 28.99 -28.86 -60.89
CA ILE A 45 27.52 -28.76 -60.79
C ILE A 45 26.98 -29.73 -59.74
N ILE A 46 27.43 -31.00 -59.77
CA ILE A 46 27.06 -31.99 -58.74
C ILE A 46 27.46 -31.52 -57.34
N LEU A 47 28.64 -30.91 -57.19
CA LEU A 47 29.11 -30.39 -55.91
C LEU A 47 28.24 -29.23 -55.41
N ALA A 48 27.89 -28.29 -56.29
CA ALA A 48 26.99 -27.18 -55.97
C ALA A 48 25.58 -27.67 -55.61
N VAL A 49 25.06 -28.68 -56.32
CA VAL A 49 23.78 -29.32 -55.98
C VAL A 49 23.86 -30.05 -54.64
N CYS A 50 24.94 -30.79 -54.36
CA CYS A 50 25.13 -31.44 -53.05
C CYS A 50 25.16 -30.42 -51.91
N LEU A 51 25.80 -29.27 -52.13
CA LEU A 51 25.83 -28.18 -51.16
C LEU A 51 24.42 -27.64 -50.90
N LEU A 52 23.66 -27.35 -51.96
CA LEU A 52 22.29 -26.84 -51.84
C LEU A 52 21.35 -27.85 -51.18
N VAL A 53 21.44 -29.13 -51.57
CA VAL A 53 20.66 -30.20 -50.95
C VAL A 53 21.07 -30.42 -49.50
N ALA A 54 22.35 -30.28 -49.14
CA ALA A 54 22.77 -30.32 -47.75
C ALA A 54 22.16 -29.16 -46.93
N PHE A 55 22.09 -27.94 -47.48
CA PHE A 55 21.39 -26.83 -46.84
C PHE A 55 19.90 -27.12 -46.63
N VAL A 56 19.21 -27.64 -47.65
CA VAL A 56 17.79 -28.01 -47.56
C VAL A 56 17.59 -29.16 -46.57
N ALA A 57 18.49 -30.15 -46.56
CA ALA A 57 18.45 -31.25 -45.60
C ALA A 57 18.65 -30.78 -44.17
N THR A 58 19.60 -29.87 -43.92
CA THR A 58 19.79 -29.27 -42.59
C THR A 58 18.61 -28.39 -42.19
N TRP A 59 18.02 -27.65 -43.13
CA TRP A 59 16.81 -26.87 -42.87
C TRP A 59 15.61 -27.78 -42.51
N ALA A 60 15.41 -28.87 -43.26
CA ALA A 60 14.38 -29.87 -42.97
C ALA A 60 14.62 -30.58 -41.62
N PHE A 61 15.88 -30.90 -41.31
CA PHE A 61 16.28 -31.43 -40.00
C PHE A 61 15.92 -30.46 -38.87
N LYS A 62 16.25 -29.17 -39.01
CA LYS A 62 15.93 -28.15 -38.01
C LYS A 62 14.42 -28.01 -37.77
N ASN A 63 13.61 -28.07 -38.82
CA ASN A 63 12.16 -27.95 -38.70
C ASN A 63 11.47 -29.26 -38.23
N GLY A 64 12.09 -30.43 -38.46
CA GLY A 64 11.59 -31.72 -38.00
C GLY A 64 12.11 -32.15 -36.63
N ALA A 65 13.03 -31.39 -36.03
CA ALA A 65 13.72 -31.75 -34.80
C ALA A 65 12.86 -31.66 -33.54
N SER A 66 11.65 -31.11 -33.59
CA SER A 66 10.67 -31.19 -32.50
C SER A 66 10.36 -32.64 -32.11
N SER A 67 10.47 -33.58 -33.06
CA SER A 67 10.34 -35.03 -32.82
C SER A 67 11.49 -35.66 -32.02
N LEU A 68 12.60 -34.94 -31.82
CA LEU A 68 13.77 -35.42 -31.07
C LEU A 68 13.69 -35.08 -29.56
N PHE A 69 12.77 -34.21 -29.14
CA PHE A 69 12.65 -33.81 -27.74
C PHE A 69 12.47 -35.00 -26.78
N PRO A 70 11.61 -36.01 -27.04
CA PRO A 70 11.47 -37.17 -26.14
C PRO A 70 12.77 -37.96 -25.93
N GLN A 71 13.65 -37.99 -26.94
CA GLN A 71 14.93 -38.71 -26.86
C GLN A 71 15.99 -37.89 -26.09
N MET A 72 15.96 -36.56 -26.23
CA MET A 72 16.77 -35.66 -25.41
C MET A 72 16.30 -35.65 -23.96
N GLU A 73 14.98 -35.73 -23.73
CA GLU A 73 14.35 -35.78 -22.44
C GLU A 73 14.80 -37.02 -21.64
N GLU A 74 14.78 -38.20 -22.28
CA GLU A 74 15.26 -39.45 -21.69
C GLU A 74 16.76 -39.38 -21.35
N ALA A 75 17.57 -38.76 -22.22
CA ALA A 75 19.01 -38.56 -21.96
C ALA A 75 19.28 -37.53 -20.85
N LEU A 76 18.47 -36.48 -20.72
CA LEU A 76 18.57 -35.48 -19.65
C LEU A 76 18.20 -36.09 -18.29
N LYS A 77 17.16 -36.94 -18.25
CA LYS A 77 16.72 -37.66 -17.06
C LYS A 77 17.80 -38.58 -16.48
N ASP A 78 18.59 -39.23 -17.33
CA ASP A 78 19.70 -40.10 -16.92
C ASP A 78 20.94 -39.34 -16.42
N VAL A 79 21.13 -38.09 -16.87
CA VAL A 79 22.28 -37.25 -16.50
C VAL A 79 22.00 -36.43 -15.23
N LEU A 80 20.73 -36.06 -14.99
CA LEU A 80 20.29 -35.20 -13.89
C LEU A 80 19.86 -36.04 -12.67
N THR A 81 20.84 -36.61 -11.96
CA THR A 81 20.58 -37.57 -10.87
C THR A 81 20.35 -36.96 -9.48
N SER A 82 20.60 -35.67 -9.27
CA SER A 82 20.38 -35.00 -7.97
C SER A 82 18.93 -34.52 -7.81
N GLU A 83 18.42 -34.44 -6.57
CA GLU A 83 17.06 -33.94 -6.27
C GLU A 83 16.76 -32.57 -6.92
N PRO A 84 17.64 -31.54 -6.82
CA PRO A 84 17.43 -30.26 -7.51
C PRO A 84 17.39 -30.40 -9.04
N ALA A 85 18.16 -31.33 -9.59
CA ALA A 85 18.22 -31.57 -11.02
C ALA A 85 16.97 -32.29 -11.55
N LYS A 86 16.30 -33.11 -10.73
CA LYS A 86 15.00 -33.70 -11.03
C LYS A 86 13.88 -32.64 -11.05
N GLU A 87 13.93 -31.66 -10.16
CA GLU A 87 12.96 -30.55 -10.14
C GLU A 87 13.14 -29.64 -11.36
N VAL A 88 14.39 -29.28 -11.70
CA VAL A 88 14.71 -28.55 -12.94
C VAL A 88 14.23 -29.33 -14.17
N TYR A 89 14.40 -30.65 -14.19
CA TYR A 89 13.87 -31.51 -15.26
C TYR A 89 12.34 -31.52 -15.33
N LYS A 90 11.65 -31.62 -14.19
CA LYS A 90 10.18 -31.56 -14.11
C LYS A 90 9.65 -30.21 -14.60
N TRP A 91 10.36 -29.13 -14.30
CA TRP A 91 10.06 -27.78 -14.77
C TRP A 91 10.25 -27.64 -16.28
N ILE A 92 11.39 -28.09 -16.84
CA ILE A 92 11.62 -28.12 -18.29
C ILE A 92 10.53 -28.93 -19.00
N SER A 93 10.16 -30.07 -18.42
CA SER A 93 9.14 -30.97 -18.98
C SER A 93 7.71 -30.42 -18.82
N GLY A 94 7.49 -29.42 -17.96
CA GLY A 94 6.19 -28.80 -17.72
C GLY A 94 5.90 -27.54 -18.53
N SER A 95 6.90 -26.99 -19.25
CA SER A 95 6.80 -25.71 -19.97
C SER A 95 7.07 -25.87 -21.47
N GLU A 96 6.02 -25.84 -22.30
CA GLU A 96 6.14 -25.93 -23.76
C GLU A 96 7.11 -24.88 -24.37
N PRO A 97 7.07 -23.59 -24.00
CA PRO A 97 8.04 -22.59 -24.48
C PRO A 97 9.50 -22.97 -24.18
N LEU A 98 9.75 -23.58 -23.02
CA LEU A 98 11.09 -23.96 -22.60
C LEU A 98 11.57 -25.23 -23.32
N GLN A 99 10.67 -26.20 -23.56
CA GLN A 99 10.97 -27.37 -24.38
C GLN A 99 11.36 -26.98 -25.80
N GLU A 100 10.56 -26.13 -26.45
CA GLU A 100 10.82 -25.65 -27.81
C GLU A 100 12.16 -24.92 -27.89
N THR A 101 12.41 -24.03 -26.92
CA THR A 101 13.61 -23.21 -26.89
C THR A 101 14.88 -24.04 -26.63
N MET A 102 14.84 -24.97 -25.68
CA MET A 102 15.97 -25.86 -25.37
C MET A 102 16.27 -26.85 -26.51
N THR A 103 15.23 -27.38 -27.15
CA THR A 103 15.38 -28.22 -28.35
C THR A 103 15.99 -27.43 -29.49
N GLY A 104 15.46 -26.23 -29.76
CA GLY A 104 15.96 -25.34 -30.80
C GLY A 104 17.44 -24.98 -30.61
N PHE A 105 17.84 -24.70 -29.37
CA PHE A 105 19.24 -24.43 -29.02
C PHE A 105 20.14 -25.65 -29.23
N ALA A 106 19.75 -26.83 -28.74
CA ALA A 106 20.54 -28.05 -28.93
C ALA A 106 20.69 -28.43 -30.41
N VAL A 107 19.60 -28.31 -31.17
CA VAL A 107 19.59 -28.54 -32.62
C VAL A 107 20.49 -27.54 -33.34
N ALA A 108 20.49 -26.27 -32.91
CA ALA A 108 21.38 -25.25 -33.44
C ALA A 108 22.87 -25.56 -33.20
N LEU A 109 23.23 -26.20 -32.07
CA LEU A 109 24.60 -26.62 -31.78
C LEU A 109 25.05 -27.82 -32.64
N VAL A 110 24.13 -28.70 -33.05
CA VAL A 110 24.43 -29.90 -33.86
C VAL A 110 24.28 -29.65 -35.36
N ALA A 111 23.48 -28.65 -35.78
CA ALA A 111 23.20 -28.35 -37.18
C ALA A 111 24.45 -28.14 -38.08
N PRO A 112 25.54 -27.49 -37.64
CA PRO A 112 26.77 -27.39 -38.45
C PRO A 112 27.43 -28.74 -38.73
N LEU A 113 27.37 -29.67 -37.78
CA LEU A 113 27.89 -31.03 -37.95
C LEU A 113 26.97 -31.86 -38.86
N PHE A 114 25.65 -31.73 -38.69
CA PHE A 114 24.68 -32.40 -39.56
C PHE A 114 24.82 -31.94 -41.02
N PHE A 115 24.99 -30.63 -41.25
CA PHE A 115 25.28 -30.07 -42.58
C PHE A 115 26.52 -30.72 -43.22
N PHE A 116 27.59 -30.85 -42.44
CA PHE A 116 28.82 -31.49 -42.87
C PHE A 116 28.63 -32.97 -43.23
N ILE A 117 27.96 -33.73 -42.36
CA ILE A 117 27.68 -35.15 -42.56
C ILE A 117 26.77 -35.35 -43.77
N ALA A 118 25.69 -34.58 -43.88
CA ALA A 118 24.76 -34.62 -45.02
C ALA A 118 25.50 -34.34 -46.33
N PHE A 119 26.38 -33.33 -46.35
CA PHE A 119 27.21 -33.06 -47.52
C PHE A 119 28.13 -34.23 -47.87
N ILE A 120 28.80 -34.86 -46.89
CA ILE A 120 29.66 -36.03 -47.14
C ILE A 120 28.85 -37.20 -47.69
N ILE A 121 27.70 -37.52 -47.09
CA ILE A 121 26.85 -38.63 -47.53
C ILE A 121 26.37 -38.37 -48.96
N LEU A 122 25.83 -37.18 -49.25
CA LEU A 122 25.41 -36.79 -50.60
C LEU A 122 26.58 -36.86 -51.58
N ARG A 123 27.78 -36.48 -51.14
CA ARG A 123 28.97 -36.54 -51.98
C ARG A 123 29.39 -37.97 -52.30
N ILE A 124 29.32 -38.89 -51.34
CA ILE A 124 29.61 -40.31 -51.54
C ILE A 124 28.57 -40.92 -52.47
N VAL A 125 27.28 -40.68 -52.21
CA VAL A 125 26.17 -41.18 -53.04
C VAL A 125 26.28 -40.67 -54.48
N THR A 126 26.50 -39.37 -54.67
CA THR A 126 26.68 -38.81 -56.02
C THR A 126 27.94 -39.32 -56.71
N TRP A 127 28.97 -39.70 -55.96
CA TRP A 127 30.16 -40.33 -56.53
C TRP A 127 29.87 -41.76 -57.03
N VAL A 128 29.09 -42.54 -56.27
CA VAL A 128 28.61 -43.87 -56.68
C VAL A 128 27.71 -43.76 -57.90
N ILE A 129 26.72 -42.85 -57.90
CA ILE A 129 25.84 -42.60 -59.04
C ILE A 129 26.65 -42.18 -60.27
N TYR A 130 27.60 -41.26 -60.11
CA TYR A 130 28.48 -40.82 -61.19
C TYR A 130 29.30 -41.98 -61.76
N LEU A 131 29.81 -42.88 -60.90
CA LEU A 131 30.56 -44.06 -61.32
C LEU A 131 29.67 -45.01 -62.14
N ILE A 132 28.43 -45.25 -61.69
CA ILE A 132 27.43 -46.06 -62.41
C ILE A 132 27.10 -45.42 -63.77
N VAL A 133 26.79 -44.13 -63.81
CA VAL A 133 26.48 -43.39 -65.05
C VAL A 133 27.67 -43.41 -66.02
N MET A 134 28.90 -43.27 -65.52
CA MET A 134 30.10 -43.37 -66.36
C MET A 134 30.39 -44.81 -66.83
N LEU A 135 29.99 -45.84 -66.07
CA LEU A 135 30.05 -47.23 -66.51
C LEU A 135 29.07 -47.51 -67.65
N ILE A 136 27.89 -46.90 -67.61
CA ILE A 136 26.82 -47.08 -68.62
C ILE A 136 27.08 -46.22 -69.87
N VAL A 137 27.53 -44.98 -69.71
CA VAL A 137 27.66 -43.98 -70.80
C VAL A 137 29.11 -43.85 -71.32
N GLY A 138 30.10 -44.46 -70.64
CA GLY A 138 31.53 -44.23 -70.84
C GLY A 138 32.11 -44.59 -72.21
N GLY A 139 31.34 -45.24 -73.09
CA GLY A 139 31.75 -45.61 -74.44
C GLY A 139 31.79 -44.44 -75.45
N GLU A 140 30.95 -43.41 -75.29
CA GLU A 140 30.73 -42.42 -76.37
C GLU A 140 31.44 -41.06 -76.19
N MET A 141 32.01 -40.77 -75.01
CA MET A 141 32.68 -39.48 -74.72
C MET A 141 34.17 -39.44 -75.10
N LYS A 142 34.54 -39.98 -76.27
CA LYS A 142 35.86 -39.77 -76.88
C LYS A 142 35.71 -39.03 -78.20
N LYS A 143 35.66 -37.69 -78.19
CA LYS A 143 35.94 -36.89 -79.39
C LYS A 143 36.85 -35.70 -79.11
N ASN A 144 37.78 -35.55 -80.06
CA ASN A 144 38.81 -34.54 -80.32
C ASN A 144 38.82 -33.27 -79.48
N ASP A 145 39.99 -32.92 -78.94
CA ASP A 145 40.23 -31.61 -78.35
C ASP A 145 41.58 -31.03 -78.85
N SER A 146 41.50 -30.07 -79.79
CA SER A 146 42.64 -29.38 -80.42
C SER A 146 43.11 -28.14 -79.63
N GLN A 147 42.59 -27.90 -78.41
CA GLN A 147 43.05 -26.82 -77.52
C GLN A 147 43.46 -27.33 -76.12
N LYS A 148 44.34 -28.36 -76.08
CA LYS A 148 44.79 -29.01 -74.84
C LYS A 148 45.26 -28.07 -73.72
N LYS A 149 45.98 -26.97 -74.02
CA LYS A 149 46.54 -26.09 -72.97
C LYS A 149 45.49 -25.18 -72.30
N LEU A 150 44.66 -24.48 -73.08
CA LEU A 150 43.63 -23.57 -72.56
C LEU A 150 42.54 -24.33 -71.78
N HIS A 151 42.21 -25.54 -72.25
CA HIS A 151 41.21 -26.39 -71.62
C HIS A 151 41.68 -26.99 -70.30
N THR A 152 42.98 -27.31 -70.19
CA THR A 152 43.60 -27.78 -68.95
C THR A 152 43.66 -26.66 -67.91
N LEU A 153 44.01 -25.43 -68.31
CA LEU A 153 44.13 -24.29 -67.39
C LEU A 153 42.77 -23.89 -66.78
N ARG A 154 41.70 -23.88 -67.59
CA ARG A 154 40.32 -23.69 -67.11
C ARG A 154 39.83 -24.86 -66.23
N ALA A 155 40.24 -26.10 -66.52
CA ALA A 155 39.91 -27.25 -65.67
C ALA A 155 40.61 -27.18 -64.30
N VAL A 156 41.86 -26.72 -64.26
CA VAL A 156 42.60 -26.44 -63.01
C VAL A 156 41.94 -25.32 -62.22
N ALA A 157 41.55 -24.21 -62.86
CA ALA A 157 40.83 -23.12 -62.18
C ALA A 157 39.50 -23.60 -61.57
N LEU A 158 38.73 -24.43 -62.27
CA LEU A 158 37.53 -25.08 -61.70
C LEU A 158 37.86 -26.05 -60.57
N GLY A 159 38.99 -26.77 -60.65
CA GLY A 159 39.50 -27.61 -59.56
C GLY A 159 39.84 -26.80 -58.31
N VAL A 160 40.45 -25.62 -58.47
CA VAL A 160 40.71 -24.67 -57.38
C VAL A 160 39.41 -24.20 -56.72
N VAL A 161 38.41 -23.79 -57.51
CA VAL A 161 37.10 -23.39 -56.95
C VAL A 161 36.40 -24.55 -56.25
N GLN A 162 36.48 -25.77 -56.80
CA GLN A 162 35.96 -26.97 -56.13
C GLN A 162 36.68 -27.25 -54.80
N GLY A 163 38.01 -27.14 -54.78
CA GLY A 163 38.81 -27.29 -53.56
C GLY A 163 38.42 -26.26 -52.51
N ALA A 164 38.23 -25.00 -52.91
CA ALA A 164 37.77 -23.93 -52.04
C ALA A 164 36.37 -24.18 -51.47
N LEU A 165 35.41 -24.68 -52.27
CA LEU A 165 34.07 -25.04 -51.79
C LEU A 165 34.08 -26.23 -50.83
N ILE A 166 34.91 -27.25 -51.09
CA ILE A 166 35.09 -28.39 -50.18
C ILE A 166 35.69 -27.91 -48.86
N PHE A 167 36.72 -27.07 -48.93
CA PHE A 167 37.30 -26.43 -47.76
C PHE A 167 36.26 -25.59 -47.00
N PHE A 168 35.41 -24.84 -47.70
CA PHE A 168 34.33 -24.07 -47.09
C PHE A 168 33.40 -24.94 -46.24
N VAL A 169 32.96 -26.10 -46.76
CA VAL A 169 32.11 -27.04 -46.01
C VAL A 169 32.85 -27.67 -44.83
N LEU A 170 34.12 -28.08 -45.02
CA LEU A 170 34.96 -28.64 -43.95
C LEU A 170 35.18 -27.64 -42.80
N MET A 171 35.34 -26.36 -43.14
CA MET A 171 35.57 -25.30 -42.17
C MET A 171 34.31 -24.88 -41.40
N THR A 172 33.12 -25.13 -41.95
CA THR A 172 31.85 -24.68 -41.39
C THR A 172 31.60 -25.17 -39.95
N PRO A 173 31.67 -26.46 -39.61
CA PRO A 173 31.48 -26.92 -38.24
C PRO A 173 32.55 -26.37 -37.30
N LEU A 174 33.81 -26.36 -37.73
CA LEU A 174 34.92 -25.90 -36.90
C LEU A 174 34.83 -24.38 -36.61
N TYR A 175 34.49 -23.57 -37.62
CA TYR A 175 34.25 -22.14 -37.43
C TYR A 175 33.03 -21.88 -36.53
N ALA A 176 31.94 -22.64 -36.69
CA ALA A 176 30.76 -22.52 -35.84
C ALA A 176 31.08 -22.84 -34.37
N TYR A 177 31.75 -23.97 -34.09
CA TYR A 177 32.10 -24.37 -32.72
C TYR A 177 33.06 -23.38 -32.07
N LEU A 178 34.09 -22.92 -32.78
CA LEU A 178 35.02 -21.93 -32.23
C LEU A 178 34.31 -20.62 -31.89
N ASN A 179 33.42 -20.10 -32.75
CA ASN A 179 32.66 -18.89 -32.43
C ASN A 179 31.63 -19.08 -31.32
N VAL A 180 31.18 -20.31 -31.06
CA VAL A 180 30.31 -20.65 -29.92
C VAL A 180 31.10 -20.74 -28.61
N THR A 181 32.28 -21.36 -28.62
CA THR A 181 33.05 -21.63 -27.40
C THR A 181 33.99 -20.51 -26.99
N MET A 182 34.51 -19.72 -27.94
CA MET A 182 35.48 -18.66 -27.66
C MET A 182 34.96 -17.53 -26.76
N PRO A 183 33.72 -17.02 -26.93
CA PRO A 183 33.19 -15.99 -26.05
C PRO A 183 33.19 -16.44 -24.59
N ILE A 184 32.74 -17.66 -24.29
CA ILE A 184 32.72 -18.21 -22.93
C ILE A 184 34.13 -18.38 -22.37
N ALA A 185 35.06 -18.88 -23.20
CA ALA A 185 36.45 -19.03 -22.81
C ALA A 185 37.13 -17.68 -22.53
N GLN A 186 36.79 -16.64 -23.30
CA GLN A 186 37.27 -15.28 -23.09
C GLN A 186 36.69 -14.67 -21.80
N SER A 187 35.38 -14.74 -21.61
CA SER A 187 34.71 -14.27 -20.39
C SER A 187 35.26 -14.94 -19.12
N ALA A 188 35.56 -16.23 -19.18
CA ALA A 188 36.19 -16.98 -18.08
C ALA A 188 37.66 -16.58 -17.82
N LEU A 189 38.38 -16.07 -18.83
CA LEU A 189 39.78 -15.66 -18.71
C LEU A 189 39.98 -14.21 -18.26
N GLU A 190 38.94 -13.39 -18.35
CA GLU A 190 38.97 -11.99 -17.91
C GLU A 190 38.74 -11.85 -16.40
N GLN A 191 38.27 -12.90 -15.72
CA GLN A 191 38.00 -12.93 -14.28
C GLN A 191 39.04 -13.74 -13.49
N GLU A 192 39.78 -13.09 -12.59
CA GLU A 192 40.77 -13.75 -11.71
C GLU A 192 40.12 -14.81 -10.80
N GLU A 193 38.88 -14.58 -10.39
CA GLU A 193 38.13 -15.48 -9.53
C GLU A 193 37.65 -16.75 -10.23
N VAL A 194 37.24 -16.65 -11.50
CA VAL A 194 36.90 -17.82 -12.32
C VAL A 194 38.17 -18.62 -12.62
N GLN A 195 39.30 -17.95 -12.85
CA GLN A 195 40.61 -18.62 -12.95
C GLN A 195 40.98 -19.34 -11.66
N ASN A 196 40.71 -18.75 -10.49
CA ASN A 196 40.96 -19.36 -9.18
C ASN A 196 40.00 -20.52 -8.86
N ALA A 197 38.73 -20.45 -9.29
CA ALA A 197 37.77 -21.56 -9.15
C ALA A 197 38.09 -22.75 -10.07
N VAL A 198 38.73 -22.49 -11.21
CA VAL A 198 39.11 -23.48 -12.22
C VAL A 198 40.60 -23.89 -12.09
N ASN A 199 41.33 -23.30 -11.13
CA ASN A 199 42.76 -23.52 -10.94
C ASN A 199 43.07 -25.01 -10.75
N GLY A 200 43.94 -25.53 -11.62
CA GLY A 200 44.34 -26.95 -11.66
C GLY A 200 43.52 -27.84 -12.60
N LYS A 201 42.47 -27.35 -13.26
CA LYS A 201 41.67 -28.13 -14.24
C LYS A 201 41.74 -27.62 -15.68
N VAL A 202 42.11 -26.36 -15.90
CA VAL A 202 42.19 -25.73 -17.23
C VAL A 202 43.43 -24.84 -17.29
N ASP A 203 44.28 -25.03 -18.30
CA ASP A 203 45.45 -24.17 -18.55
C ASP A 203 45.00 -22.83 -19.18
N SER A 204 44.90 -21.80 -18.34
CA SER A 204 44.52 -20.44 -18.75
C SER A 204 45.51 -19.81 -19.75
N GLY A 205 46.78 -20.22 -19.72
CA GLY A 205 47.80 -19.83 -20.70
C GLY A 205 47.53 -20.42 -22.08
N ALA A 206 47.15 -21.71 -22.13
CA ALA A 206 46.79 -22.39 -23.38
C ALA A 206 45.55 -21.79 -24.05
N ILE A 207 44.52 -21.42 -23.28
CA ILE A 207 43.32 -20.77 -23.82
C ILE A 207 43.62 -19.35 -24.33
N ARG A 208 44.41 -18.54 -23.59
CA ARG A 208 44.85 -17.21 -24.07
C ARG A 208 45.65 -17.31 -25.36
N GLN A 209 46.49 -18.34 -25.48
CA GLN A 209 47.22 -18.62 -26.71
C GLN A 209 46.27 -19.07 -27.84
N MET A 210 45.21 -19.82 -27.55
CA MET A 210 44.17 -20.21 -28.51
C MET A 210 43.44 -19.03 -29.13
N LEU A 211 43.01 -18.08 -28.28
CA LEU A 211 42.30 -16.88 -28.68
C LEU A 211 43.20 -16.06 -29.62
N LYS A 212 44.43 -15.75 -29.19
CA LYS A 212 45.41 -15.04 -30.01
C LYS A 212 45.73 -15.76 -31.32
N ASN A 213 45.87 -17.09 -31.30
CA ASN A 213 46.19 -17.87 -32.50
C ASN A 213 45.01 -17.93 -33.49
N THR A 214 43.77 -17.86 -33.00
CA THR A 214 42.57 -17.90 -33.85
C THR A 214 42.26 -16.51 -34.42
N GLU A 215 42.34 -15.46 -33.60
CA GLU A 215 42.17 -14.07 -34.02
C GLU A 215 43.18 -13.67 -35.10
N ASN A 216 44.44 -14.12 -34.95
CA ASN A 216 45.51 -13.84 -35.93
C ASN A 216 45.55 -14.85 -37.09
N ASN A 217 44.61 -15.80 -37.19
CA ASN A 217 44.63 -16.81 -38.25
C ASN A 217 44.06 -16.27 -39.56
N PHE A 218 44.91 -16.23 -40.60
CA PHE A 218 44.49 -15.81 -41.95
C PHE A 218 43.31 -16.61 -42.50
N PHE A 219 43.26 -17.94 -42.33
CA PHE A 219 42.21 -18.79 -42.88
C PHE A 219 40.87 -18.61 -42.16
N PHE A 220 40.90 -18.39 -40.85
CA PHE A 220 39.70 -18.10 -40.05
C PHE A 220 39.10 -16.74 -40.46
N SER A 221 39.94 -15.71 -40.57
CA SER A 221 39.53 -14.37 -41.04
C SER A 221 39.02 -14.39 -42.48
N ALA A 222 39.71 -15.10 -43.38
CA ALA A 222 39.31 -15.24 -44.78
C ALA A 222 37.99 -15.99 -44.94
N TYR A 223 37.78 -17.07 -44.17
CA TYR A 223 36.50 -17.81 -44.17
C TYR A 223 35.33 -16.92 -43.74
N GLY A 224 35.51 -16.13 -42.68
CA GLY A 224 34.51 -15.15 -42.23
C GLY A 224 34.13 -14.16 -43.34
N LYS A 225 35.13 -13.57 -44.01
CA LYS A 225 34.94 -12.61 -45.13
C LYS A 225 34.29 -13.23 -46.37
N LEU A 226 34.44 -14.54 -46.58
CA LEU A 226 33.87 -15.28 -47.71
C LEU A 226 32.44 -15.78 -47.47
N GLY A 227 31.74 -15.27 -46.45
CA GLY A 227 30.34 -15.63 -46.14
C GLY A 227 30.19 -16.79 -45.16
N GLY A 228 31.29 -17.25 -44.55
CA GLY A 228 31.29 -18.24 -43.49
C GLY A 228 30.47 -17.82 -42.27
N GLY A 229 30.56 -16.55 -41.87
CA GLY A 229 29.75 -15.99 -40.78
C GLY A 229 28.24 -16.05 -41.04
N LEU A 230 27.81 -15.72 -42.27
CA LEU A 230 26.40 -15.82 -42.67
C LEU A 230 25.90 -17.27 -42.65
N THR A 231 26.73 -18.19 -43.14
CA THR A 231 26.43 -19.63 -43.16
C THR A 231 26.28 -20.18 -41.75
N CYS A 232 27.22 -19.86 -40.86
CA CYS A 232 27.15 -20.29 -39.47
C CYS A 232 25.94 -19.69 -38.75
N ASN A 233 25.66 -18.40 -38.90
CA ASN A 233 24.48 -17.76 -38.30
C ASN A 233 23.17 -18.39 -38.78
N PHE A 234 23.08 -18.78 -40.06
CA PHE A 234 21.91 -19.48 -40.59
C PHE A 234 21.78 -20.91 -40.02
N LEU A 235 22.88 -21.64 -39.95
CA LEU A 235 22.88 -23.01 -39.44
C LEU A 235 22.58 -23.05 -37.93
N THR A 236 23.11 -22.09 -37.16
CA THR A 236 22.92 -21.99 -35.71
C THR A 236 21.70 -21.16 -35.31
N SER A 237 20.86 -20.72 -36.24
CA SER A 237 19.64 -19.97 -35.89
C SER A 237 18.57 -20.86 -35.26
N PHE A 238 17.85 -20.37 -34.26
CA PHE A 238 16.71 -21.05 -33.65
C PHE A 238 15.69 -20.02 -33.12
N SER A 239 14.53 -20.48 -32.64
CA SER A 239 13.52 -19.63 -32.01
C SER A 239 13.62 -19.75 -30.49
N ALA A 240 13.56 -18.62 -29.79
CA ALA A 240 13.44 -18.55 -28.33
C ALA A 240 12.33 -17.54 -28.01
N GLY A 241 11.31 -17.95 -27.26
CA GLY A 241 10.18 -17.08 -26.91
C GLY A 241 9.44 -16.48 -28.11
N GLY A 242 9.32 -17.24 -29.21
CA GLY A 242 8.71 -16.76 -30.47
C GLY A 242 9.58 -15.84 -31.33
N GLU A 243 10.78 -15.44 -30.86
CA GLU A 243 11.72 -14.60 -31.60
C GLU A 243 12.91 -15.39 -32.15
N LYS A 244 13.44 -14.96 -33.31
CA LYS A 244 14.58 -15.60 -33.95
C LYS A 244 15.92 -15.14 -33.35
N THR A 245 16.72 -16.10 -32.91
CA THR A 245 18.09 -15.89 -32.42
C THR A 245 19.08 -16.88 -33.06
N ASN A 246 20.34 -16.87 -32.64
CA ASN A 246 21.33 -17.88 -33.01
C ASN A 246 22.26 -18.24 -31.84
N ALA A 247 22.77 -19.47 -31.84
CA ALA A 247 23.56 -20.00 -30.73
C ALA A 247 24.84 -19.21 -30.45
N ILE A 248 25.43 -18.55 -31.45
CA ILE A 248 26.65 -17.75 -31.27
C ILE A 248 26.35 -16.50 -30.42
N ARG A 249 25.23 -15.80 -30.71
CA ARG A 249 24.78 -14.64 -29.94
C ARG A 249 24.44 -15.03 -28.50
N GLU A 250 23.62 -16.07 -28.35
CA GLU A 250 23.16 -16.53 -27.03
C GLU A 250 24.34 -16.99 -26.16
N MET A 251 25.31 -17.71 -26.72
CA MET A 251 26.47 -18.17 -25.97
C MET A 251 27.43 -17.06 -25.55
N ARG A 252 27.46 -15.94 -26.29
CA ARG A 252 28.16 -14.73 -25.84
C ARG A 252 27.46 -14.10 -24.64
N ALA A 253 26.14 -13.92 -24.72
CA ALA A 253 25.37 -13.35 -23.63
C ALA A 253 25.41 -14.23 -22.36
N ILE A 254 25.33 -15.56 -22.52
CA ILE A 254 25.53 -16.52 -21.43
C ILE A 254 26.92 -16.39 -20.81
N GLY A 255 27.97 -16.22 -21.64
CA GLY A 255 29.33 -15.97 -21.16
C GLY A 255 29.42 -14.72 -20.29
N SER A 256 28.84 -13.61 -20.73
CA SER A 256 28.79 -12.35 -19.96
C SER A 256 27.96 -12.49 -18.68
N LEU A 257 26.79 -13.13 -18.75
CA LEU A 257 25.92 -13.42 -17.60
C LEU A 257 26.63 -14.25 -16.55
N ALA A 258 27.28 -15.35 -16.94
CA ALA A 258 28.03 -16.21 -16.04
C ALA A 258 29.13 -15.42 -15.33
N THR A 259 29.85 -14.57 -16.06
CA THR A 259 30.89 -13.70 -15.49
C THR A 259 30.36 -12.76 -14.42
N GLU A 260 29.24 -12.08 -14.67
CA GLU A 260 28.65 -11.19 -13.64
C GLU A 260 28.08 -12.00 -12.46
N ALA A 261 27.47 -13.17 -12.70
CA ALA A 261 26.94 -14.03 -11.64
C ALA A 261 28.04 -14.53 -10.71
N PHE A 262 29.23 -14.83 -11.24
CA PHE A 262 30.38 -15.24 -10.44
C PHE A 262 30.86 -14.16 -9.46
N LYS A 263 30.73 -12.88 -9.81
CA LYS A 263 31.08 -11.78 -8.90
C LYS A 263 30.14 -11.70 -7.68
N LEU A 264 28.96 -12.32 -7.75
CA LEU A 264 28.00 -12.40 -6.65
C LEU A 264 28.14 -13.67 -5.79
N LYS A 265 29.12 -14.55 -6.07
CA LYS A 265 29.27 -15.84 -5.36
C LYS A 265 29.45 -15.71 -3.84
N ASP A 266 30.02 -14.59 -3.38
CA ASP A 266 30.32 -14.32 -1.97
C ASP A 266 29.20 -13.49 -1.30
N LEU A 267 28.06 -13.32 -1.98
CA LEU A 267 26.86 -12.70 -1.41
C LEU A 267 26.31 -13.62 -0.31
N LYS A 268 26.38 -13.16 0.95
CA LYS A 268 25.93 -13.95 2.12
C LYS A 268 24.45 -13.79 2.44
N GLY A 269 23.79 -12.81 1.80
CA GLY A 269 22.40 -12.43 2.00
C GLY A 269 22.11 -11.06 1.37
N VAL A 270 20.82 -10.70 1.31
CA VAL A 270 20.32 -9.45 0.70
C VAL A 270 20.84 -8.23 1.47
N GLU A 271 21.00 -8.34 2.78
CA GLU A 271 21.58 -7.34 3.69
C GLU A 271 23.05 -7.00 3.40
N SER A 272 23.73 -7.82 2.58
CA SER A 272 25.12 -7.59 2.14
C SER A 272 25.23 -6.90 0.79
N LEU A 273 24.11 -6.48 0.18
CA LEU A 273 24.06 -5.74 -1.09
C LEU A 273 24.48 -4.29 -0.88
N ASP A 274 25.68 -3.96 -1.37
CA ASP A 274 26.22 -2.61 -1.45
C ASP A 274 26.16 -2.08 -2.89
N GLU A 275 26.59 -0.84 -3.11
CA GLU A 275 26.57 -0.19 -4.43
C GLU A 275 27.36 -0.98 -5.49
N GLU A 276 28.48 -1.61 -5.12
CA GLU A 276 29.31 -2.41 -6.02
C GLU A 276 28.55 -3.65 -6.50
N LYS A 277 27.93 -4.40 -5.57
CA LYS A 277 27.14 -5.59 -5.88
C LYS A 277 25.85 -5.25 -6.63
N ALA A 278 25.23 -4.11 -6.33
CA ALA A 278 24.06 -3.67 -7.08
C ALA A 278 24.42 -3.30 -8.52
N ALA A 279 25.60 -2.72 -8.77
CA ALA A 279 26.11 -2.48 -10.12
C ALA A 279 26.34 -3.80 -10.88
N VAL A 280 26.83 -4.84 -10.20
CA VAL A 280 26.95 -6.21 -10.77
C VAL A 280 25.57 -6.79 -11.13
N ILE A 281 24.55 -6.60 -10.28
CA ILE A 281 23.17 -7.00 -10.59
C ILE A 281 22.60 -6.23 -11.79
N GLY A 282 22.85 -4.93 -11.89
CA GLY A 282 22.51 -4.14 -13.08
C GLY A 282 23.19 -4.68 -14.35
N GLY A 283 24.45 -5.12 -14.23
CA GLY A 283 25.18 -5.82 -15.28
C GLY A 283 24.53 -7.16 -15.68
N LEU A 284 24.06 -7.94 -14.71
CA LEU A 284 23.31 -9.19 -14.94
C LEU A 284 22.01 -8.93 -15.71
N VAL A 285 21.22 -7.95 -15.26
CA VAL A 285 19.96 -7.55 -15.90
C VAL A 285 20.18 -7.13 -17.36
N ASN A 286 21.20 -6.32 -17.62
CA ASN A 286 21.53 -5.88 -18.98
C ASN A 286 21.95 -7.06 -19.88
N ASN A 287 22.81 -7.95 -19.37
CA ASN A 287 23.26 -9.13 -20.11
C ASN A 287 22.14 -10.17 -20.30
N LEU A 288 21.14 -10.20 -19.40
CA LEU A 288 19.93 -10.99 -19.55
C LEU A 288 19.11 -10.44 -20.73
N GLY A 289 19.03 -9.11 -20.84
CA GLY A 289 18.45 -8.38 -21.96
C GLY A 289 18.99 -8.79 -23.34
N ASP A 290 20.27 -9.11 -23.42
CA ASP A 290 20.97 -9.48 -24.65
C ASP A 290 20.71 -10.94 -25.10
N SER A 291 20.08 -11.77 -24.25
CA SER A 291 19.85 -13.19 -24.50
C SER A 291 18.36 -13.53 -24.57
N LYS A 292 17.88 -13.92 -25.77
CA LYS A 292 16.50 -14.39 -25.94
C LYS A 292 16.26 -15.75 -25.30
N LEU A 293 17.30 -16.59 -25.27
CA LEU A 293 17.28 -17.87 -24.57
C LEU A 293 17.13 -17.66 -23.06
N MET A 294 18.00 -16.85 -22.45
CA MET A 294 17.97 -16.64 -21.01
C MET A 294 16.76 -15.83 -20.55
N GLN A 295 16.23 -14.90 -21.36
CA GLN A 295 14.93 -14.27 -21.09
C GLN A 295 13.79 -15.29 -21.02
N THR A 296 13.75 -16.25 -21.96
CA THR A 296 12.72 -17.29 -21.95
C THR A 296 12.86 -18.21 -20.72
N VAL A 297 14.10 -18.60 -20.40
CA VAL A 297 14.40 -19.44 -19.23
C VAL A 297 14.08 -18.71 -17.93
N ALA A 298 14.48 -17.44 -17.79
CA ALA A 298 14.21 -16.62 -16.60
C ALA A 298 12.72 -16.31 -16.45
N GLY A 299 12.02 -16.03 -17.56
CA GLY A 299 10.58 -15.80 -17.58
C GLY A 299 9.80 -17.01 -17.08
N GLU A 300 10.06 -18.19 -17.62
CA GLU A 300 9.40 -19.42 -17.14
C GLU A 300 9.79 -19.79 -15.70
N LEU A 301 10.96 -19.35 -15.23
CA LEU A 301 11.39 -19.57 -13.85
C LEU A 301 10.59 -18.66 -12.93
N ILE A 302 10.51 -17.37 -13.26
CA ILE A 302 9.70 -16.39 -12.54
C ILE A 302 8.25 -16.83 -12.51
N TYR A 303 7.67 -17.21 -13.64
CA TYR A 303 6.31 -17.72 -13.71
C TYR A 303 6.08 -18.89 -12.73
N ALA A 304 6.99 -19.86 -12.72
CA ALA A 304 6.88 -21.01 -11.83
C ALA A 304 7.03 -20.63 -10.34
N VAL A 305 7.93 -19.71 -10.03
CA VAL A 305 8.15 -19.22 -8.65
C VAL A 305 6.96 -18.41 -8.16
N THR A 306 6.49 -17.45 -8.95
CA THR A 306 5.37 -16.58 -8.58
C THR A 306 4.06 -17.37 -8.49
N ASP A 307 3.78 -18.29 -9.42
CA ASP A 307 2.61 -19.18 -9.33
C ASP A 307 2.65 -20.06 -8.07
N ALA A 308 3.80 -20.68 -7.76
CA ALA A 308 3.92 -21.52 -6.58
C ALA A 308 3.70 -20.73 -5.30
N TRP A 309 4.36 -19.58 -5.15
CA TRP A 309 4.25 -18.73 -3.95
C TRP A 309 2.86 -18.11 -3.78
N GLN A 310 2.21 -17.66 -4.87
CA GLN A 310 0.83 -17.15 -4.81
C GLN A 310 -0.17 -18.23 -4.37
N ASN A 311 0.10 -19.50 -4.69
CA ASN A 311 -0.71 -20.64 -4.28
C ASN A 311 -0.25 -21.26 -2.95
N GLY A 312 0.61 -20.59 -2.17
CA GLY A 312 1.08 -21.06 -0.86
C GLY A 312 1.96 -22.32 -0.90
N ARG A 313 2.61 -22.59 -2.03
CA ARG A 313 3.51 -23.75 -2.24
C ARG A 313 4.96 -23.29 -2.36
N PRO A 314 5.95 -24.06 -1.88
CA PRO A 314 7.36 -23.76 -2.13
C PRO A 314 7.70 -23.92 -3.62
N ALA A 315 8.59 -23.07 -4.11
CA ALA A 315 9.11 -23.10 -5.47
C ALA A 315 10.56 -23.60 -5.45
N PHE A 316 10.87 -24.74 -6.08
CA PHE A 316 12.23 -25.30 -6.11
C PHE A 316 12.86 -25.50 -4.71
N GLY A 317 12.03 -25.90 -3.73
CA GLY A 317 12.44 -26.03 -2.32
C GLY A 317 12.61 -24.69 -1.58
N ILE A 318 12.32 -23.56 -2.22
CA ILE A 318 12.36 -22.22 -1.63
C ILE A 318 10.95 -21.84 -1.17
N GLU A 319 10.77 -21.73 0.14
CA GLU A 319 9.54 -21.20 0.74
C GLU A 319 9.41 -19.71 0.43
N LYS A 320 8.16 -19.23 0.36
CA LYS A 320 7.89 -17.81 0.24
C LYS A 320 8.52 -17.10 1.46
N PRO A 321 9.27 -16.00 1.27
CA PRO A 321 9.88 -15.28 2.39
C PRO A 321 8.80 -14.78 3.34
N LYS A 322 9.07 -14.84 4.65
CA LYS A 322 8.26 -14.17 5.67
C LYS A 322 8.69 -12.71 5.69
N LEU A 323 7.77 -11.81 5.35
CA LEU A 323 8.03 -10.38 5.33
C LEU A 323 7.27 -9.69 6.46
N ASP A 324 7.68 -8.45 6.76
CA ASP A 324 6.95 -7.58 7.65
C ASP A 324 5.57 -7.24 7.05
N PRO A 325 4.48 -7.20 7.85
CA PRO A 325 3.14 -6.87 7.34
C PRO A 325 3.08 -5.56 6.54
N THR A 326 3.92 -4.57 6.87
CA THR A 326 3.99 -3.27 6.19
C THR A 326 4.37 -3.40 4.71
N VAL A 327 5.18 -4.40 4.35
CA VAL A 327 5.71 -4.60 2.98
C VAL A 327 5.19 -5.85 2.29
N GLU A 328 4.41 -6.68 2.98
CA GLU A 328 3.86 -7.93 2.45
C GLU A 328 2.98 -7.68 1.23
N GLU A 329 2.08 -6.68 1.26
CA GLU A 329 1.24 -6.33 0.10
C GLU A 329 2.04 -5.82 -1.09
N LEU A 330 3.04 -4.96 -0.87
CA LEU A 330 3.97 -4.53 -1.91
C LEU A 330 4.62 -5.74 -2.58
N PHE A 331 5.06 -6.73 -1.80
CA PHE A 331 5.62 -7.97 -2.33
C PHE A 331 4.59 -8.80 -3.10
N GLN A 332 3.34 -8.91 -2.64
CA GLN A 332 2.29 -9.58 -3.41
C GLN A 332 2.05 -8.93 -4.76
N THR A 333 2.03 -7.60 -4.81
CA THR A 333 1.83 -6.84 -6.05
C THR A 333 3.00 -7.07 -7.00
N ILE A 334 4.24 -7.06 -6.49
CA ILE A 334 5.43 -7.47 -7.27
C ILE A 334 5.25 -8.89 -7.82
N LEU A 335 4.87 -9.88 -6.99
CA LEU A 335 4.66 -11.25 -7.46
C LEU A 335 3.59 -11.34 -8.55
N LYS A 336 2.51 -10.58 -8.41
CA LYS A 336 1.40 -10.53 -9.37
C LYS A 336 1.81 -9.93 -10.70
N ASP A 337 2.50 -8.79 -10.67
CA ASP A 337 2.97 -8.10 -11.87
C ASP A 337 4.01 -8.97 -12.61
N PHE A 338 4.98 -9.54 -11.88
CA PHE A 338 5.95 -10.47 -12.46
C PHE A 338 5.31 -11.75 -12.98
N HIS A 339 4.31 -12.32 -12.31
CA HIS A 339 3.58 -13.48 -12.81
C HIS A 339 2.86 -13.17 -14.15
N ALA A 340 2.25 -11.99 -14.26
CA ALA A 340 1.54 -11.57 -15.46
C ALA A 340 2.50 -11.37 -16.65
N ASP A 341 3.66 -10.75 -16.42
CA ASP A 341 4.59 -10.38 -17.48
C ASP A 341 5.69 -11.41 -17.74
N ALA A 342 5.83 -12.45 -16.91
CA ALA A 342 6.85 -13.50 -17.02
C ALA A 342 6.99 -14.13 -18.41
N ARG A 343 5.94 -14.14 -19.23
CA ARG A 343 5.94 -14.73 -20.58
C ARG A 343 6.00 -13.71 -21.72
N ASP A 344 5.97 -12.41 -21.42
CA ASP A 344 6.19 -11.35 -22.39
C ASP A 344 7.64 -10.86 -22.31
N SER A 345 8.49 -11.35 -23.21
CA SER A 345 9.93 -11.03 -23.20
C SER A 345 10.26 -9.53 -23.29
N LYS A 346 9.38 -8.71 -23.86
CA LYS A 346 9.60 -7.27 -23.97
C LYS A 346 9.33 -6.59 -22.63
N LYS A 347 8.19 -6.90 -22.01
CA LYS A 347 7.81 -6.36 -20.71
C LYS A 347 8.73 -6.86 -19.60
N LEU A 348 8.98 -8.17 -19.57
CA LEU A 348 9.90 -8.78 -18.60
C LEU A 348 11.29 -8.14 -18.61
N ASN A 349 11.80 -7.76 -19.79
CA ASN A 349 13.07 -7.05 -19.88
C ASN A 349 13.01 -5.62 -19.31
N GLN A 350 11.90 -4.92 -19.52
CA GLN A 350 11.66 -3.60 -18.90
C GLN A 350 11.53 -3.75 -17.38
N ASP A 351 10.83 -4.78 -16.90
CA ASP A 351 10.66 -5.06 -15.47
C ASP A 351 11.98 -5.40 -14.79
N PHE A 352 12.82 -6.22 -15.43
CA PHE A 352 14.17 -6.49 -14.91
C PHE A 352 15.03 -5.23 -14.85
N GLN A 353 14.97 -4.36 -15.87
CA GLN A 353 15.69 -3.08 -15.87
C GLN A 353 15.25 -2.20 -14.72
N THR A 354 13.95 -2.04 -14.52
CA THR A 354 13.38 -1.29 -13.40
C THR A 354 13.78 -1.88 -12.06
N LEU A 355 13.71 -3.21 -11.88
CA LEU A 355 14.20 -3.86 -10.67
C LEU A 355 15.70 -3.62 -10.44
N GLY A 356 16.53 -3.72 -11.48
CA GLY A 356 17.95 -3.44 -11.37
C GLY A 356 18.23 -2.00 -10.91
N GLU A 357 17.46 -1.03 -11.43
CA GLU A 357 17.50 0.37 -10.99
C GLU A 357 17.05 0.51 -9.53
N MET A 358 15.94 -0.10 -9.14
CA MET A 358 15.44 -0.08 -7.75
C MET A 358 16.45 -0.68 -6.78
N LEU A 359 17.00 -1.85 -7.09
CA LEU A 359 18.03 -2.49 -6.26
C LEU A 359 19.26 -1.61 -6.11
N SER A 360 19.67 -0.90 -7.17
CA SER A 360 20.78 0.06 -7.10
C SER A 360 20.46 1.27 -6.22
N ILE A 361 19.25 1.80 -6.30
CA ILE A 361 18.80 2.93 -5.46
C ILE A 361 18.78 2.48 -3.99
N MET A 362 18.20 1.31 -3.70
CA MET A 362 18.10 0.77 -2.35
C MET A 362 19.47 0.44 -1.75
N ALA A 363 20.40 -0.11 -2.54
CA ALA A 363 21.76 -0.42 -2.08
C ALA A 363 22.56 0.86 -1.77
N LYS A 364 22.44 1.90 -2.59
CA LYS A 364 23.08 3.21 -2.34
C LYS A 364 22.58 3.86 -1.05
N ALA A 365 21.33 3.60 -0.71
CA ALA A 365 20.68 4.08 0.50
C ALA A 365 20.84 3.12 1.71
N ASP A 366 21.62 2.04 1.59
CA ASP A 366 21.81 1.00 2.63
C ASP A 366 20.49 0.39 3.16
N LEU A 367 19.41 0.43 2.36
CA LEU A 367 18.06 0.03 2.78
C LEU A 367 17.93 -1.47 3.07
N PHE A 368 18.75 -2.32 2.44
CA PHE A 368 18.63 -3.77 2.58
C PHE A 368 18.92 -4.26 4.00
N ARG A 369 19.70 -3.51 4.79
CA ARG A 369 19.92 -3.81 6.21
C ARG A 369 18.68 -3.56 7.08
N ASN A 370 17.82 -2.65 6.64
CA ASN A 370 16.63 -2.21 7.39
C ASN A 370 15.38 -3.02 7.00
N ILE A 371 15.39 -3.70 5.84
CA ILE A 371 14.23 -4.46 5.30
C ILE A 371 14.37 -5.98 5.50
N ALA A 372 15.59 -6.50 5.68
CA ALA A 372 15.82 -7.95 5.72
C ALA A 372 16.84 -8.38 6.79
N GLY A 373 16.58 -9.54 7.42
CA GLY A 373 17.44 -10.16 8.44
C GLY A 373 16.92 -9.97 9.88
N GLU A 374 17.68 -10.44 10.88
CA GLU A 374 17.33 -10.31 12.31
C GLU A 374 17.29 -8.85 12.82
N ASN A 375 17.78 -7.90 12.02
CA ASN A 375 17.80 -6.46 12.32
C ASN A 375 16.77 -5.65 11.50
N ALA A 376 15.84 -6.30 10.80
CA ALA A 376 14.79 -5.60 10.06
C ALA A 376 14.00 -4.70 11.02
N ASN A 377 13.88 -3.42 10.66
CA ASN A 377 13.26 -2.42 11.50
C ASN A 377 12.48 -1.43 10.64
N SER A 378 11.16 -1.57 10.67
CA SER A 378 10.21 -0.72 9.94
C SER A 378 10.39 0.76 10.27
N ASP A 379 10.89 1.08 11.48
CA ASP A 379 11.23 2.45 11.87
C ASP A 379 12.41 3.02 11.09
N GLN A 380 13.50 2.26 10.99
CA GLN A 380 14.68 2.67 10.24
C GLN A 380 14.42 2.69 8.73
N LEU A 381 13.48 1.86 8.26
CA LEU A 381 12.99 1.89 6.89
C LEU A 381 12.27 3.22 6.59
N VAL A 382 11.36 3.65 7.48
CA VAL A 382 10.67 4.94 7.35
C VAL A 382 11.66 6.09 7.42
N GLU A 383 12.60 6.08 8.36
CA GLU A 383 13.68 7.08 8.45
C GLU A 383 14.46 7.18 7.14
N SER A 384 14.85 6.03 6.57
CA SER A 384 15.63 6.01 5.32
C SER A 384 14.84 6.41 4.08
N PHE A 385 13.51 6.29 4.10
CA PHE A 385 12.63 6.79 3.04
C PHE A 385 12.26 8.27 3.22
N ALA A 386 12.21 8.75 4.46
CA ALA A 386 12.00 10.15 4.82
C ALA A 386 13.21 11.02 4.48
N GLU A 387 14.42 10.47 4.64
CA GLU A 387 15.68 11.16 4.41
C GLU A 387 16.19 10.97 2.96
N GLY A 388 16.37 12.07 2.23
CA GLY A 388 17.07 12.09 0.94
C GLY A 388 16.19 11.97 -0.32
N THR A 389 16.80 11.55 -1.44
CA THR A 389 16.13 11.44 -2.76
C THR A 389 15.61 10.04 -3.06
N VAL A 390 15.71 9.10 -2.12
CA VAL A 390 15.50 7.66 -2.35
C VAL A 390 14.10 7.37 -2.89
N ILE A 391 13.06 7.87 -2.23
CA ILE A 391 11.67 7.74 -2.71
C ILE A 391 11.48 8.38 -4.08
N LYS A 392 12.09 9.56 -4.30
CA LYS A 392 12.02 10.25 -5.59
C LYS A 392 12.64 9.43 -6.71
N ASP A 393 13.79 8.83 -6.45
CA ASP A 393 14.52 8.02 -7.41
C ASP A 393 13.77 6.70 -7.67
N LEU A 394 13.20 6.06 -6.65
CA LEU A 394 12.39 4.84 -6.79
C LEU A 394 11.13 5.09 -7.61
N ILE A 395 10.38 6.14 -7.30
CA ILE A 395 9.15 6.51 -8.04
C ILE A 395 9.50 6.89 -9.49
N SER A 396 10.63 7.56 -9.71
CA SER A 396 11.11 7.88 -11.05
C SER A 396 11.50 6.63 -11.85
N ALA A 397 12.06 5.60 -11.21
CA ALA A 397 12.38 4.32 -11.85
C ALA A 397 11.09 3.53 -12.18
N LEU A 398 10.18 3.43 -11.22
CA LEU A 398 8.88 2.76 -11.37
C LEU A 398 8.00 3.42 -12.42
N GLY A 399 7.95 4.76 -12.44
CA GLY A 399 7.07 5.52 -13.33
C GLY A 399 7.45 5.46 -14.80
N LYS A 400 8.69 5.03 -15.14
CA LYS A 400 9.14 4.76 -16.51
C LYS A 400 8.71 3.39 -17.03
N ASN A 401 8.22 2.51 -16.15
CA ASN A 401 7.76 1.17 -16.49
C ASN A 401 6.24 1.15 -16.58
N GLU A 402 5.67 0.58 -17.64
CA GLU A 402 4.21 0.56 -17.82
C GLU A 402 3.50 -0.40 -16.85
N THR A 403 4.16 -1.49 -16.46
CA THR A 403 3.62 -2.53 -15.57
C THR A 403 3.84 -2.18 -14.10
N LEU A 404 5.10 -1.90 -13.72
CA LEU A 404 5.50 -1.72 -12.32
C LEU A 404 5.10 -0.35 -11.74
N LYS A 405 4.53 0.55 -12.56
CA LYS A 405 4.03 1.84 -12.09
C LYS A 405 3.00 1.74 -10.96
N ASN A 406 2.22 0.65 -10.94
CA ASN A 406 1.23 0.40 -9.90
C ASN A 406 1.87 0.31 -8.51
N LEU A 407 3.15 -0.05 -8.42
CA LEU A 407 3.91 -0.11 -7.17
C LEU A 407 4.15 1.25 -6.52
N ILE A 408 3.96 2.37 -7.25
CA ILE A 408 4.09 3.72 -6.67
C ILE A 408 3.04 3.93 -5.58
N SER A 409 1.81 3.49 -5.82
CA SER A 409 0.73 3.57 -4.83
C SER A 409 0.95 2.61 -3.66
N GLU A 410 1.51 1.43 -3.92
CA GLU A 410 1.90 0.50 -2.85
C GLU A 410 3.03 1.06 -1.97
N LEU A 411 4.01 1.75 -2.58
CA LEU A 411 5.06 2.43 -1.83
C LEU A 411 4.50 3.55 -0.94
N ALA A 412 3.48 4.25 -1.42
CA ALA A 412 2.76 5.25 -0.64
C ALA A 412 1.95 4.60 0.51
N ASN A 413 1.35 3.44 0.28
CA ASN A 413 0.69 2.62 1.30
C ASN A 413 1.65 2.12 2.37
N VAL A 414 2.91 1.79 2.03
CA VAL A 414 3.95 1.46 3.04
C VAL A 414 4.15 2.63 4.02
N GLY A 415 4.20 3.87 3.52
CA GLY A 415 4.28 5.08 4.35
C GLY A 415 3.06 5.24 5.25
N MET A 416 1.85 5.04 4.73
CA MET A 416 0.61 5.10 5.51
C MET A 416 0.51 4.00 6.56
N ARG A 417 0.90 2.76 6.23
CA ARG A 417 0.96 1.65 7.18
C ARG A 417 1.91 1.96 8.32
N ALA A 418 3.06 2.57 8.03
CA ALA A 418 3.95 3.01 9.08
C ALA A 418 3.35 4.10 9.99
N ILE A 419 2.59 5.05 9.44
CA ILE A 419 1.86 6.05 10.25
C ILE A 419 0.79 5.36 11.08
N GLY A 420 -0.11 4.60 10.45
CA GLY A 420 -1.24 4.01 11.12
C GLY A 420 -0.83 2.99 12.18
N THR A 421 0.16 2.13 11.93
CA THR A 421 0.56 1.07 12.87
C THR A 421 1.55 1.58 13.91
N SER A 422 2.64 2.22 13.51
CA SER A 422 3.72 2.60 14.45
C SER A 422 3.45 3.89 15.21
N VAL A 423 2.53 4.74 14.72
CA VAL A 423 2.30 6.07 15.28
C VAL A 423 0.90 6.22 15.83
N LEU A 424 -0.13 5.85 15.07
CA LEU A 424 -1.53 6.02 15.47
C LEU A 424 -2.14 4.77 16.13
N ASN A 425 -1.45 3.62 16.06
CA ASN A 425 -1.92 2.32 16.56
C ASN A 425 -3.33 1.95 16.07
N LEU A 426 -3.59 2.16 14.77
CA LEU A 426 -4.88 1.90 14.16
C LEU A 426 -5.12 0.40 13.98
N PRO A 427 -6.36 -0.07 14.23
CA PRO A 427 -6.76 -1.42 13.88
C PRO A 427 -6.70 -1.60 12.36
N GLU A 428 -6.34 -2.80 11.88
CA GLU A 428 -6.15 -3.08 10.47
C GLU A 428 -7.47 -2.93 9.67
N ASN A 429 -8.57 -3.41 10.26
CA ASN A 429 -9.91 -3.35 9.66
C ASN A 429 -11.02 -3.45 10.73
N ALA A 430 -12.28 -3.28 10.30
CA ALA A 430 -13.44 -3.36 11.19
C ALA A 430 -13.63 -4.74 11.86
N ALA A 431 -13.14 -5.83 11.24
CA ALA A 431 -13.23 -7.16 11.83
C ALA A 431 -12.28 -7.30 13.03
N GLU A 432 -11.11 -6.67 13.03
CA GLU A 432 -10.22 -6.63 14.18
C GLU A 432 -10.86 -5.88 15.37
N ILE A 433 -11.52 -4.75 15.10
CA ILE A 433 -12.27 -4.01 16.13
C ILE A 433 -13.38 -4.88 16.71
N PHE A 434 -14.13 -5.59 15.84
CA PHE A 434 -15.15 -6.52 16.28
C PHE A 434 -14.58 -7.65 17.15
N GLU A 435 -13.45 -8.23 16.78
CA GLU A 435 -12.83 -9.29 17.57
C GLU A 435 -12.32 -8.78 18.94
N ASP A 436 -11.69 -7.59 19.01
CA ASP A 436 -11.31 -6.97 20.29
C ASP A 436 -12.55 -6.70 21.18
N TYR A 437 -13.63 -6.20 20.59
CA TYR A 437 -14.90 -6.03 21.28
C TYR A 437 -15.42 -7.36 21.84
N ILE A 438 -15.45 -8.42 21.02
CA ILE A 438 -15.90 -9.75 21.44
C ILE A 438 -15.01 -10.30 22.57
N GLU A 439 -13.68 -10.13 22.49
CA GLU A 439 -12.75 -10.54 23.53
C GLU A 439 -12.95 -9.78 24.85
N LYS A 440 -13.10 -8.45 24.79
CA LYS A 440 -13.38 -7.60 25.96
C LYS A 440 -14.69 -7.98 26.64
N ILE A 441 -15.77 -8.14 25.87
CA ILE A 441 -17.07 -8.54 26.39
C ILE A 441 -16.99 -9.93 27.04
N THR A 442 -16.31 -10.87 26.40
CA THR A 442 -16.08 -12.22 26.94
C THR A 442 -15.34 -12.16 28.28
N ALA A 443 -14.26 -11.38 28.36
CA ALA A 443 -13.48 -11.21 29.59
C ALA A 443 -14.33 -10.59 30.70
N THR A 444 -15.12 -9.57 30.38
CA THR A 444 -16.04 -8.90 31.30
C THR A 444 -17.13 -9.83 31.80
N VAL A 445 -17.80 -10.60 30.93
CA VAL A 445 -18.81 -11.58 31.34
C VAL A 445 -18.19 -12.60 32.31
N ASN A 446 -17.03 -13.15 31.99
CA ASN A 446 -16.32 -14.09 32.85
C ASN A 446 -15.97 -13.48 34.23
N ARG A 447 -15.58 -12.19 34.26
CA ARG A 447 -15.30 -11.44 35.49
C ARG A 447 -16.57 -11.28 36.34
N VAL A 448 -17.68 -10.88 35.72
CA VAL A 448 -19.00 -10.69 36.38
C VAL A 448 -19.56 -12.02 36.89
N LEU A 449 -19.40 -13.11 36.13
CA LEU A 449 -19.78 -14.45 36.57
C LEU A 449 -19.03 -14.87 37.85
N ALA A 450 -17.73 -14.56 37.93
CA ALA A 450 -16.89 -14.83 39.09
C ALA A 450 -17.14 -13.89 40.28
N ALA A 451 -17.78 -12.73 40.08
CA ALA A 451 -18.06 -11.77 41.14
C ALA A 451 -19.06 -12.34 42.17
N ASN A 452 -18.81 -12.04 43.44
CA ASN A 452 -19.71 -12.38 44.55
C ASN A 452 -20.78 -11.30 44.72
N ALA A 453 -21.69 -11.22 43.76
CA ALA A 453 -22.77 -10.26 43.67
C ALA A 453 -24.12 -10.95 43.40
N THR A 454 -25.23 -10.29 43.71
CA THR A 454 -26.58 -10.74 43.36
C THR A 454 -26.80 -10.73 41.84
N TYR A 455 -27.85 -11.40 41.35
CA TYR A 455 -28.12 -11.44 39.90
C TYR A 455 -28.38 -10.04 39.32
N GLU A 456 -29.15 -9.20 40.04
CA GLU A 456 -29.42 -7.81 39.65
C GLU A 456 -28.14 -6.98 39.60
N GLU A 457 -27.29 -7.06 40.63
CA GLU A 457 -25.97 -6.38 40.64
C GLU A 457 -25.07 -6.89 39.49
N LYS A 458 -25.15 -8.17 39.11
CA LYS A 458 -24.40 -8.71 37.97
C LYS A 458 -24.88 -8.15 36.64
N VAL A 459 -26.20 -7.95 36.48
CA VAL A 459 -26.77 -7.31 35.29
C VAL A 459 -26.30 -5.87 35.18
N ASP A 460 -26.34 -5.10 36.29
CA ASP A 460 -25.87 -3.72 36.33
C ASP A 460 -24.36 -3.62 36.04
N MET A 461 -23.55 -4.47 36.67
CA MET A 461 -22.09 -4.53 36.42
C MET A 461 -21.78 -4.84 34.97
N LEU A 462 -22.44 -5.85 34.39
CA LEU A 462 -22.21 -6.22 32.99
C LEU A 462 -22.67 -5.11 32.05
N ALA A 463 -23.81 -4.46 32.32
CA ALA A 463 -24.31 -3.37 31.50
C ALA A 463 -23.34 -2.17 31.46
N ALA A 464 -22.86 -1.72 32.62
CA ALA A 464 -21.90 -0.63 32.69
C ALA A 464 -20.59 -0.95 31.92
N GLU A 465 -20.11 -2.18 32.04
CA GLU A 465 -18.89 -2.60 31.36
C GLU A 465 -19.11 -2.89 29.86
N MET A 466 -20.31 -3.31 29.46
CA MET A 466 -20.67 -3.41 28.03
C MET A 466 -20.72 -2.03 27.40
N LEU A 467 -21.28 -1.02 28.08
CA LEU A 467 -21.28 0.37 27.61
C LEU A 467 -19.86 0.91 27.49
N ALA A 468 -19.03 0.72 28.51
CA ALA A 468 -17.62 1.10 28.46
C ALA A 468 -16.88 0.39 27.31
N ALA A 469 -17.12 -0.91 27.11
CA ALA A 469 -16.52 -1.65 26.00
C ALA A 469 -17.01 -1.16 24.62
N LEU A 470 -18.29 -0.79 24.48
CA LEU A 470 -18.84 -0.22 23.25
C LEU A 470 -18.22 1.14 22.94
N GLU A 471 -18.07 1.99 23.96
CA GLU A 471 -17.40 3.29 23.86
C GLU A 471 -15.92 3.13 23.49
N GLU A 472 -15.18 2.26 24.18
CA GLU A 472 -13.77 1.97 23.90
C GLU A 472 -13.56 1.35 22.50
N SER A 473 -14.53 0.57 22.01
CA SER A 473 -14.45 -0.06 20.68
C SER A 473 -14.83 0.90 19.55
N GLY A 474 -15.23 2.13 19.86
CA GLY A 474 -15.52 3.17 18.87
C GLY A 474 -16.66 2.83 17.91
N LEU A 475 -17.73 2.25 18.46
CA LEU A 475 -18.96 1.97 17.72
C LEU A 475 -19.82 3.23 17.58
N GLU A 476 -20.45 3.41 16.41
CA GLU A 476 -21.37 4.55 16.16
C GLU A 476 -22.72 4.39 16.89
N ILE A 477 -22.85 3.33 17.69
CA ILE A 477 -24.10 2.93 18.32
C ILE A 477 -24.16 3.49 19.73
N LYS A 478 -24.97 4.54 19.92
CA LYS A 478 -25.35 5.00 21.26
C LYS A 478 -26.33 4.00 21.87
N LEU A 479 -25.91 3.34 22.95
CA LEU A 479 -26.71 2.37 23.69
C LEU A 479 -27.16 2.99 25.02
N ASP A 480 -28.47 3.03 25.27
CA ASP A 480 -29.01 3.46 26.56
C ASP A 480 -28.71 2.42 27.66
N GLU A 481 -28.55 2.89 28.90
CA GLU A 481 -28.25 2.03 30.07
C GLU A 481 -29.27 0.91 30.24
N SER A 482 -30.55 1.20 30.01
CA SER A 482 -31.65 0.23 30.12
C SER A 482 -31.56 -0.86 29.05
N VAL A 483 -31.04 -0.52 27.86
CA VAL A 483 -30.83 -1.49 26.76
C VAL A 483 -29.60 -2.35 27.04
N ALA A 484 -28.52 -1.74 27.53
CA ALA A 484 -27.35 -2.48 27.99
C ALA A 484 -27.74 -3.53 29.04
N LYS A 485 -28.62 -3.17 29.99
CA LYS A 485 -29.16 -4.11 30.98
C LYS A 485 -30.00 -5.23 30.36
N LEU A 486 -30.79 -4.95 29.32
CA LEU A 486 -31.53 -5.99 28.59
C LEU A 486 -30.60 -7.01 27.91
N TYR A 487 -29.54 -6.54 27.26
CA TYR A 487 -28.52 -7.42 26.66
C TYR A 487 -27.78 -8.22 27.73
N SER A 488 -27.38 -7.58 28.83
CA SER A 488 -26.75 -8.24 29.97
C SER A 488 -27.62 -9.32 30.61
N ASP A 489 -28.92 -9.06 30.82
CA ASP A 489 -29.87 -10.05 31.34
C ASP A 489 -30.03 -11.24 30.38
N ALA A 490 -30.09 -10.98 29.08
CA ALA A 490 -30.19 -12.04 28.06
C ALA A 490 -28.96 -12.96 28.07
N ILE A 491 -27.75 -12.39 28.04
CA ILE A 491 -26.48 -13.13 28.07
C ILE A 491 -26.38 -13.95 29.36
N LEU A 492 -26.61 -13.34 30.52
CA LEU A 492 -26.51 -14.01 31.82
C LEU A 492 -27.58 -15.09 32.00
N SER A 493 -28.79 -14.89 31.47
CA SER A 493 -29.86 -15.89 31.50
C SER A 493 -29.49 -17.11 30.65
N ASP A 494 -28.97 -16.90 29.43
CA ASP A 494 -28.56 -17.99 28.54
C ASP A 494 -27.41 -18.81 29.15
N ILE A 495 -26.43 -18.14 29.76
CA ILE A 495 -25.32 -18.80 30.48
C ILE A 495 -25.84 -19.64 31.65
N ARG A 496 -26.77 -19.08 32.44
CA ARG A 496 -27.38 -19.77 33.58
C ARG A 496 -28.16 -21.01 33.14
N GLU A 497 -28.90 -20.93 32.04
CA GLU A 497 -29.67 -22.04 31.49
C GLU A 497 -28.77 -23.13 30.90
N ALA A 498 -27.67 -22.75 30.26
CA ALA A 498 -26.64 -23.68 29.78
C ALA A 498 -25.81 -24.32 30.92
N GLY A 499 -25.86 -23.74 32.13
CA GLY A 499 -25.11 -24.23 33.29
C GLY A 499 -23.60 -23.99 33.21
N LEU A 500 -23.18 -22.97 32.46
CA LEU A 500 -21.78 -22.63 32.23
C LEU A 500 -21.23 -21.73 33.34
N SER A 501 -19.97 -21.98 33.74
CA SER A 501 -19.24 -21.14 34.70
C SER A 501 -18.34 -20.10 34.04
N GLN A 502 -18.04 -20.29 32.76
CA GLN A 502 -17.24 -19.41 31.91
C GLN A 502 -17.73 -19.55 30.46
N ILE A 503 -17.48 -18.52 29.66
CA ILE A 503 -17.75 -18.49 28.22
C ILE A 503 -16.49 -18.15 27.43
N THR A 504 -16.53 -18.40 26.13
CA THR A 504 -15.48 -18.17 25.14
C THR A 504 -15.89 -17.07 24.15
N PRO A 505 -14.94 -16.47 23.40
CA PRO A 505 -15.26 -15.50 22.34
C PRO A 505 -16.27 -16.02 21.31
N ASP A 506 -16.20 -17.31 20.97
CA ASP A 506 -17.14 -17.95 20.05
C ASP A 506 -18.58 -17.95 20.59
N ASP A 507 -18.78 -18.04 21.91
CA ASP A 507 -20.12 -18.00 22.54
C ASP A 507 -20.76 -16.61 22.41
N VAL A 508 -19.95 -15.55 22.61
CA VAL A 508 -20.40 -14.16 22.47
C VAL A 508 -20.64 -13.83 21.00
N ARG A 509 -19.78 -14.29 20.09
CA ARG A 509 -19.97 -14.11 18.64
C ARG A 509 -21.27 -14.75 18.17
N GLU A 510 -21.53 -16.00 18.56
CA GLU A 510 -22.79 -16.67 18.20
C GLU A 510 -24.00 -15.99 18.83
N PHE A 511 -23.91 -15.42 20.04
CA PHE A 511 -25.00 -14.62 20.63
C PHE A 511 -25.41 -13.46 19.70
N PHE A 512 -24.46 -12.66 19.21
CA PHE A 512 -24.76 -11.55 18.31
C PHE A 512 -25.22 -12.01 16.92
N GLU A 513 -24.64 -13.08 16.37
CA GLU A 513 -25.12 -13.67 15.11
C GLU A 513 -26.58 -14.16 15.20
N ILE A 514 -26.95 -14.80 16.31
CA ILE A 514 -28.32 -15.26 16.54
C ILE A 514 -29.25 -14.06 16.72
N ALA A 515 -28.84 -13.01 17.43
CA ALA A 515 -29.61 -11.78 17.56
C ALA A 515 -29.91 -11.15 16.19
N ALA A 516 -28.90 -11.09 15.31
CA ALA A 516 -29.01 -10.52 13.96
C ALA A 516 -29.98 -11.33 13.09
N GLN A 517 -29.77 -12.65 13.05
CA GLN A 517 -30.64 -13.56 12.30
C GLN A 517 -32.11 -13.47 12.77
N LYS A 518 -32.34 -13.45 14.10
CA LYS A 518 -33.69 -13.39 14.66
C LYS A 518 -34.36 -12.04 14.44
N TYR A 519 -33.60 -10.96 14.43
CA TYR A 519 -34.12 -9.66 14.07
C TYR A 519 -34.59 -9.62 12.62
N GLU A 520 -33.80 -10.13 11.66
CA GLU A 520 -34.22 -10.24 10.26
C GLU A 520 -35.50 -11.08 10.09
N GLU A 521 -35.60 -12.22 10.78
CA GLU A 521 -36.80 -13.07 10.78
C GLU A 521 -38.05 -12.31 11.26
N SER A 522 -37.91 -11.48 12.31
CA SER A 522 -39.00 -10.65 12.86
C SER A 522 -39.48 -9.53 11.93
N GLN A 523 -38.63 -9.07 11.00
CA GLN A 523 -38.99 -8.02 10.03
C GLN A 523 -39.77 -8.59 8.85
N GLU A 524 -39.49 -9.84 8.46
CA GLU A 524 -40.24 -10.53 7.40
C GLU A 524 -41.66 -10.98 7.82
N GLU A 525 -41.95 -11.00 9.12
CA GLU A 525 -43.22 -11.43 9.72
C GLU A 525 -44.44 -10.57 9.33
N GLY A 526 -44.25 -9.48 8.59
CA GLY A 526 -45.34 -8.77 7.90
C GLY A 526 -46.11 -9.62 6.86
N THR A 527 -45.67 -10.84 6.53
CA THR A 527 -46.31 -11.65 5.46
C THR A 527 -46.71 -13.10 5.79
N ALA A 528 -46.39 -13.69 6.96
CA ALA A 528 -46.94 -15.00 7.38
C ALA A 528 -46.55 -15.37 8.83
N PRO A 529 -47.36 -16.17 9.56
CA PRO A 529 -47.06 -16.57 10.93
C PRO A 529 -45.88 -17.56 11.02
N LEU A 530 -44.99 -17.32 12.00
CA LEU A 530 -43.82 -18.12 12.43
C LEU A 530 -43.98 -19.63 12.38
N ALA A 531 -45.19 -20.16 12.58
CA ALA A 531 -45.45 -21.59 12.57
C ALA A 531 -45.38 -22.24 11.16
N ALA A 532 -45.35 -21.46 10.07
CA ALA A 532 -45.46 -21.97 8.71
C ALA A 532 -44.13 -22.16 7.96
N ARG A 533 -43.00 -21.63 8.44
CA ARG A 533 -41.69 -21.80 7.79
C ARG A 533 -40.84 -22.85 8.50
N ARG A 534 -41.07 -24.12 8.16
CA ARG A 534 -40.12 -25.21 8.41
C ARG A 534 -38.90 -25.02 7.51
N GLY A 535 -37.94 -24.24 7.99
CA GLY A 535 -36.70 -23.97 7.28
C GLY A 535 -35.77 -23.08 8.09
N VAL A 536 -35.61 -23.35 9.40
CA VAL A 536 -34.40 -22.92 10.08
C VAL A 536 -33.31 -23.80 9.48
N ASP A 537 -32.57 -23.24 8.52
CA ASP A 537 -31.42 -23.92 7.92
C ASP A 537 -30.49 -24.38 9.04
N LYS A 538 -29.95 -25.58 8.88
CA LYS A 538 -29.08 -26.25 9.82
C LYS A 538 -27.72 -25.52 9.90
N LYS A 539 -27.66 -24.33 10.47
CA LYS A 539 -26.40 -23.78 10.95
C LYS A 539 -26.06 -24.58 12.21
N GLU A 540 -25.04 -25.43 12.12
CA GLU A 540 -24.55 -26.20 13.25
C GLU A 540 -23.75 -25.23 14.12
N TYR A 541 -24.40 -24.68 15.16
CA TYR A 541 -23.76 -23.84 16.17
C TYR A 541 -22.69 -24.67 16.88
N LYS A 542 -21.45 -24.16 16.92
CA LYS A 542 -20.27 -24.88 17.43
C LYS A 542 -19.86 -24.39 18.82
N SER A 543 -20.41 -23.28 19.30
CA SER A 543 -20.12 -22.73 20.62
C SER A 543 -20.59 -23.64 21.76
N SER A 544 -20.07 -23.39 22.96
CA SER A 544 -20.47 -24.10 24.18
C SER A 544 -21.83 -23.65 24.72
N LEU A 545 -22.26 -22.43 24.38
CA LEU A 545 -23.51 -21.82 24.82
C LEU A 545 -24.71 -22.29 23.99
N TYR A 546 -24.58 -22.38 22.67
CA TYR A 546 -25.67 -22.77 21.76
C TYR A 546 -25.48 -24.12 21.05
N GLY A 547 -24.32 -24.75 21.24
CA GLY A 547 -23.98 -26.04 20.64
C GLY A 547 -25.01 -27.13 20.96
N GLY A 548 -25.63 -27.68 19.91
CA GLY A 548 -26.61 -28.75 20.03
C GLY A 548 -28.03 -28.33 20.44
N MET A 549 -28.32 -27.03 20.53
CA MET A 549 -29.69 -26.54 20.74
C MET A 549 -30.57 -26.78 19.51
N THR A 550 -31.80 -27.23 19.75
CA THR A 550 -32.85 -27.30 18.71
C THR A 550 -33.43 -25.93 18.43
N GLY A 551 -34.01 -25.73 17.23
CA GLY A 551 -34.68 -24.46 16.89
C GLY A 551 -35.80 -24.06 17.88
N GLU A 552 -36.43 -25.02 18.56
CA GLU A 552 -37.43 -24.73 19.61
C GLU A 552 -36.79 -24.27 20.93
N GLN A 553 -35.58 -24.74 21.24
CA GLN A 553 -34.79 -24.26 22.39
C GLN A 553 -34.26 -22.85 22.11
N LEU A 554 -33.77 -22.58 20.91
CA LEU A 554 -33.38 -21.24 20.45
C LEU A 554 -34.53 -20.23 20.48
N LEU A 555 -35.78 -20.64 20.26
CA LEU A 555 -36.94 -19.73 20.36
C LEU A 555 -37.30 -19.32 21.81
N LYS A 556 -36.68 -19.98 22.80
CA LYS A 556 -36.89 -19.75 24.24
C LYS A 556 -35.66 -19.15 24.92
N SER A 557 -34.53 -19.00 24.22
CA SER A 557 -33.31 -18.39 24.77
C SER A 557 -33.52 -16.92 25.12
N GLY A 558 -32.68 -16.42 26.02
CA GLY A 558 -32.53 -15.02 26.38
C GLY A 558 -32.32 -14.15 25.15
N VAL A 559 -31.44 -14.52 24.21
CA VAL A 559 -31.23 -13.77 22.96
C VAL A 559 -32.50 -13.65 22.09
N ALA A 560 -33.32 -14.71 21.98
CA ALA A 560 -34.57 -14.64 21.22
C ALA A 560 -35.65 -13.82 21.95
N LYS A 561 -35.65 -13.85 23.28
CA LYS A 561 -36.52 -13.03 24.12
C LYS A 561 -36.15 -11.54 23.99
N LEU A 562 -34.86 -11.23 23.98
CA LEU A 562 -34.31 -9.89 23.78
C LEU A 562 -34.80 -9.28 22.46
N VAL A 563 -34.62 -9.97 21.34
CA VAL A 563 -35.03 -9.49 20.00
C VAL A 563 -36.54 -9.19 19.93
N ARG A 564 -37.38 -9.99 20.60
CA ARG A 564 -38.83 -9.73 20.66
C ARG A 564 -39.17 -8.50 21.50
N ILE A 565 -38.52 -8.35 22.66
CA ILE A 565 -38.71 -7.20 23.54
C ILE A 565 -38.32 -5.92 22.79
N THR A 566 -37.15 -5.91 22.14
CA THR A 566 -36.65 -4.73 21.42
C THR A 566 -37.53 -4.37 20.22
N SER A 567 -38.00 -5.36 19.44
CA SER A 567 -38.94 -5.13 18.33
C SER A 567 -40.26 -4.50 18.81
N GLU A 568 -40.83 -4.98 19.92
CA GLU A 568 -42.08 -4.41 20.47
C GLU A 568 -41.89 -3.01 21.07
N ILE A 569 -40.74 -2.72 21.68
CA ILE A 569 -40.39 -1.37 22.17
C ILE A 569 -40.29 -0.39 20.99
N ALA A 570 -39.63 -0.78 19.90
CA ALA A 570 -39.52 0.05 18.70
C ALA A 570 -40.90 0.37 18.11
N GLY A 571 -41.78 -0.64 17.99
CA GLY A 571 -43.15 -0.45 17.54
C GLY A 571 -43.98 0.43 18.48
N ALA A 572 -43.74 0.37 19.79
CA ALA A 572 -44.40 1.24 20.77
C ALA A 572 -43.96 2.70 20.64
N SER A 573 -42.67 2.96 20.35
CA SER A 573 -42.13 4.31 20.12
C SER A 573 -42.79 4.98 18.91
N GLU A 574 -43.00 4.25 17.81
CA GLU A 574 -43.69 4.77 16.61
C GLU A 574 -45.20 4.98 16.83
N GLN A 575 -45.85 4.12 17.61
CA GLN A 575 -47.31 4.13 17.78
C GLN A 575 -47.80 5.13 18.83
N ALA A 576 -47.01 5.41 19.87
CA ALA A 576 -47.42 6.28 20.96
C ALA A 576 -47.59 7.73 20.49
N ALA A 577 -48.69 8.40 20.83
CA ALA A 577 -48.92 9.81 20.51
C ALA A 577 -48.08 10.74 21.39
N ASP A 578 -47.82 10.37 22.64
CA ASP A 578 -47.04 11.13 23.63
C ASP A 578 -46.24 10.22 24.59
N GLU A 579 -45.42 10.83 25.45
CA GLU A 579 -44.59 10.16 26.45
C GLU A 579 -45.39 9.24 27.37
N ARG A 580 -46.58 9.65 27.79
CA ARG A 580 -47.38 8.92 28.76
C ARG A 580 -47.97 7.64 28.16
N GLU A 581 -48.39 7.71 26.90
CA GLU A 581 -48.83 6.53 26.14
C GLU A 581 -47.66 5.56 25.92
N PHE A 582 -46.47 6.06 25.60
CA PHE A 582 -45.26 5.27 25.46
C PHE A 582 -44.94 4.48 26.75
N GLN A 583 -44.89 5.15 27.91
CA GLN A 583 -44.67 4.49 29.21
C GLN A 583 -45.69 3.41 29.54
N THR A 584 -46.93 3.58 29.09
CA THR A 584 -47.99 2.59 29.29
C THR A 584 -47.75 1.33 28.46
N LEU A 585 -47.29 1.49 27.21
CA LEU A 585 -46.92 0.37 26.33
C LEU A 585 -45.67 -0.36 26.84
N ILE A 586 -44.65 0.38 27.30
CA ILE A 586 -43.46 -0.21 27.93
C ILE A 586 -43.83 -1.08 29.14
N SER A 587 -44.70 -0.59 30.02
CA SER A 587 -45.17 -1.34 31.20
C SER A 587 -45.88 -2.66 30.82
N GLN A 588 -46.60 -2.68 29.68
CA GLN A 588 -47.24 -3.89 29.17
C GLN A 588 -46.22 -4.89 28.62
N ILE A 589 -45.19 -4.40 27.91
CA ILE A 589 -44.09 -5.23 27.38
C ILE A 589 -43.31 -5.88 28.53
N VAL A 590 -42.96 -5.11 29.57
CA VAL A 590 -42.29 -5.59 30.79
C VAL A 590 -43.08 -6.71 31.46
N GLN A 591 -44.41 -6.54 31.62
CA GLN A 591 -45.27 -7.60 32.17
C GLN A 591 -45.35 -8.82 31.26
N LYS A 592 -45.54 -8.63 29.95
CA LYS A 592 -45.72 -9.71 28.97
C LYS A 592 -44.51 -10.64 28.93
N TYR A 593 -43.30 -10.07 28.98
CA TYR A 593 -42.07 -10.83 28.90
C TYR A 593 -41.44 -11.14 30.25
N SER A 594 -41.99 -10.64 31.36
CA SER A 594 -41.36 -10.79 32.69
C SER A 594 -39.90 -10.36 32.66
N VAL A 595 -39.68 -9.10 32.26
CA VAL A 595 -38.35 -8.47 32.21
C VAL A 595 -37.91 -8.14 33.64
N SER A 596 -36.68 -8.51 34.00
CA SER A 596 -36.08 -8.27 35.33
C SER A 596 -35.56 -6.83 35.49
N VAL A 597 -35.33 -6.14 34.37
CA VAL A 597 -34.81 -4.77 34.27
C VAL A 597 -35.95 -3.75 34.38
N ASP A 598 -35.74 -2.69 35.15
CA ASP A 598 -36.64 -1.53 35.17
C ASP A 598 -36.47 -0.70 33.89
N LEU A 599 -37.56 -0.57 33.13
CA LEU A 599 -37.61 0.16 31.86
C LEU A 599 -38.39 1.48 31.99
N SER A 600 -38.74 1.91 33.21
CA SER A 600 -39.55 3.12 33.44
C SER A 600 -38.82 4.45 33.16
N GLY A 601 -37.50 4.40 32.97
CA GLY A 601 -36.67 5.56 32.60
C GLY A 601 -36.58 5.86 31.10
N LEU A 602 -37.06 4.96 30.23
CA LEU A 602 -36.97 5.12 28.77
C LEU A 602 -37.89 6.25 28.29
N SER A 603 -37.42 7.34 27.67
CA SER A 603 -38.33 8.35 27.10
C SER A 603 -38.66 8.13 25.62
N LYS A 604 -39.79 8.68 25.17
CA LYS A 604 -40.22 8.71 23.77
C LYS A 604 -39.28 9.63 22.98
N GLY A 605 -38.39 9.03 22.22
CA GLY A 605 -37.38 9.74 21.43
C GLY A 605 -35.95 9.33 21.78
N ASP A 606 -35.72 8.79 22.99
CA ASP A 606 -34.48 8.10 23.34
C ASP A 606 -34.27 6.81 22.51
N PHE A 607 -35.33 6.38 21.81
CA PHE A 607 -35.45 5.12 21.09
C PHE A 607 -35.90 5.34 19.65
N THR A 608 -34.98 5.23 18.68
CA THR A 608 -35.35 5.04 17.28
C THR A 608 -35.28 3.56 16.89
N PRO A 609 -36.18 3.06 16.01
CA PRO A 609 -36.08 1.72 15.45
C PRO A 609 -34.71 1.41 14.83
N GLU A 610 -33.97 2.42 14.34
CA GLU A 610 -32.60 2.25 13.84
C GLU A 610 -31.58 1.92 14.94
N SER A 611 -31.70 2.47 16.16
CA SER A 611 -30.75 2.20 17.25
C SER A 611 -30.80 0.73 17.70
N LEU A 612 -32.01 0.17 17.80
CA LEU A 612 -32.21 -1.24 18.16
C LEU A 612 -31.85 -2.20 17.01
N LYS A 613 -32.07 -1.75 15.76
CA LYS A 613 -31.56 -2.45 14.57
C LYS A 613 -30.05 -2.57 14.64
N ALA A 614 -29.34 -1.47 14.92
CA ALA A 614 -27.88 -1.42 14.91
C ALA A 614 -27.25 -2.44 15.87
N VAL A 615 -27.72 -2.53 17.12
CA VAL A 615 -27.15 -3.44 18.14
C VAL A 615 -27.48 -4.91 17.87
N SER A 616 -28.68 -5.18 17.37
CA SER A 616 -29.10 -6.56 17.10
C SER A 616 -28.51 -7.11 15.80
N SER A 617 -28.17 -6.27 14.82
CA SER A 617 -27.57 -6.69 13.54
C SER A 617 -26.04 -6.67 13.50
N ILE A 618 -25.35 -6.50 14.65
CA ILE A 618 -23.89 -6.45 14.68
C ILE A 618 -23.31 -7.83 14.33
N THR A 619 -22.57 -7.87 13.23
CA THR A 619 -21.71 -9.00 12.84
C THR A 619 -20.35 -8.46 12.41
N ALA A 620 -19.36 -9.33 12.25
CA ALA A 620 -18.06 -8.93 11.70
C ALA A 620 -18.17 -8.20 10.34
N GLU A 621 -19.21 -8.49 9.55
CA GLU A 621 -19.41 -7.88 8.21
C GLU A 621 -20.20 -6.57 8.24
N THR A 622 -20.96 -6.32 9.31
CA THR A 622 -21.90 -5.19 9.42
C THR A 622 -21.53 -4.20 10.52
N PHE A 623 -20.37 -4.37 11.16
CA PHE A 623 -19.89 -3.56 12.28
C PHE A 623 -19.69 -2.09 11.87
N PRO A 624 -20.57 -1.15 12.30
CA PRO A 624 -20.45 0.26 11.97
C PRO A 624 -19.49 0.93 12.95
N SER A 625 -18.22 1.02 12.56
CA SER A 625 -17.17 1.67 13.32
C SER A 625 -17.09 3.16 12.96
N VAL A 626 -16.97 4.02 13.97
CA VAL A 626 -16.53 5.41 13.80
C VAL A 626 -15.01 5.55 13.93
N LEU A 627 -14.31 4.51 14.40
CA LEU A 627 -12.85 4.45 14.34
C LEU A 627 -12.37 4.32 12.91
N VAL A 628 -11.35 5.11 12.60
CA VAL A 628 -10.60 4.98 11.36
C VAL A 628 -9.70 3.76 11.44
N THR A 629 -9.84 2.86 10.47
CA THR A 629 -8.98 1.68 10.34
C THR A 629 -7.80 1.96 9.42
N MET A 630 -6.79 1.10 9.45
CA MET A 630 -5.71 1.14 8.47
C MET A 630 -6.26 1.08 7.06
N GLN A 631 -7.20 0.17 6.79
CA GLN A 631 -7.81 -0.01 5.49
C GLN A 631 -8.49 1.27 4.95
N ASP A 632 -9.05 2.08 5.83
CA ASP A 632 -9.65 3.38 5.47
C ASP A 632 -8.60 4.39 4.99
N LEU A 633 -7.35 4.28 5.46
CA LEU A 633 -6.24 5.15 5.07
C LEU A 633 -5.48 4.67 3.83
N LEU A 634 -5.56 3.38 3.48
CA LEU A 634 -4.85 2.84 2.31
C LEU A 634 -5.44 3.32 0.98
N ILE A 635 -4.56 3.61 0.02
CA ILE A 635 -4.91 3.98 -1.35
C ILE A 635 -5.39 2.75 -2.12
N ASP A 636 -6.46 2.92 -2.88
CA ASP A 636 -6.85 1.99 -3.94
C ASP A 636 -5.83 2.03 -5.09
N THR A 637 -4.91 1.08 -5.09
CA THR A 637 -3.75 1.07 -5.99
C THR A 637 -4.13 0.94 -7.47
N GLN A 638 -5.30 0.38 -7.78
CA GLN A 638 -5.79 0.31 -9.16
C GLN A 638 -6.30 1.65 -9.68
N LYS A 639 -7.02 2.43 -8.87
CA LYS A 639 -7.53 3.75 -9.29
C LYS A 639 -6.44 4.81 -9.33
N ALA A 640 -5.45 4.69 -8.45
CA ALA A 640 -4.35 5.63 -8.34
C ALA A 640 -3.38 5.55 -9.53
N SER A 641 -3.07 4.34 -10.01
CA SER A 641 -2.08 4.16 -11.08
C SER A 641 -2.48 4.75 -12.43
N GLU A 642 -3.79 4.88 -12.69
CA GLU A 642 -4.34 5.53 -13.89
C GLU A 642 -4.06 7.05 -13.94
N LYS A 643 -3.88 7.69 -12.78
CA LYS A 643 -3.65 9.14 -12.66
C LYS A 643 -2.18 9.52 -12.77
N ILE A 644 -1.29 8.63 -12.34
CA ILE A 644 0.16 8.85 -12.41
C ILE A 644 0.58 8.76 -13.88
N ASN A 645 1.31 9.75 -14.40
CA ASN A 645 1.84 9.78 -15.77
C ASN A 645 3.18 10.52 -15.82
N GLU A 646 3.88 10.49 -16.94
CA GLU A 646 5.24 11.03 -17.07
C GLU A 646 5.37 12.50 -16.64
N LYS A 647 4.29 13.28 -16.71
CA LYS A 647 4.26 14.69 -16.27
C LYS A 647 3.96 14.87 -14.78
N THR A 648 3.38 13.87 -14.13
CA THR A 648 2.96 13.92 -12.71
C THR A 648 3.89 13.13 -11.79
N ILE A 649 4.75 12.25 -12.32
CA ILE A 649 5.71 11.44 -11.54
C ILE A 649 6.52 12.29 -10.55
N GLU A 650 7.09 13.41 -10.98
CA GLU A 650 7.95 14.22 -10.11
C GLU A 650 7.17 14.89 -8.97
N ALA A 651 5.96 15.38 -9.27
CA ALA A 651 5.07 15.97 -8.28
C ALA A 651 4.56 14.91 -7.28
N GLU A 652 4.16 13.74 -7.76
CA GLU A 652 3.71 12.63 -6.91
C GLU A 652 4.85 12.04 -6.08
N ALA A 653 6.08 12.05 -6.60
CA ALA A 653 7.25 11.62 -5.85
C ALA A 653 7.57 12.52 -4.65
N GLU A 654 7.48 13.84 -4.84
CA GLU A 654 7.69 14.81 -3.77
C GLU A 654 6.62 14.72 -2.68
N LYS A 655 5.38 14.47 -3.10
CA LYS A 655 4.24 14.22 -2.21
C LYS A 655 4.41 12.93 -1.39
N ILE A 656 4.74 11.81 -2.01
CA ILE A 656 4.96 10.53 -1.31
C ILE A 656 6.17 10.62 -0.37
N ALA A 657 7.25 11.30 -0.76
CA ALA A 657 8.37 11.58 0.15
C ALA A 657 7.93 12.43 1.36
N GLY A 658 7.00 13.37 1.16
CA GLY A 658 6.33 14.11 2.22
C GLY A 658 5.64 13.21 3.24
N ILE A 659 5.05 12.08 2.83
CA ILE A 659 4.36 11.12 3.70
C ILE A 659 5.34 10.32 4.57
N PHE A 660 6.50 9.92 4.03
CA PHE A 660 7.51 9.27 4.87
C PHE A 660 8.12 10.26 5.88
N ARG A 661 8.36 11.51 5.46
CA ARG A 661 8.81 12.57 6.37
C ARG A 661 7.78 12.86 7.45
N THR A 662 6.51 12.93 7.07
CA THR A 662 5.35 13.00 7.97
C THR A 662 5.41 11.88 8.99
N ALA A 663 5.54 10.63 8.54
CA ALA A 663 5.53 9.47 9.42
C ALA A 663 6.62 9.55 10.48
N LEU A 664 7.81 10.01 10.09
CA LEU A 664 8.92 10.24 11.00
C LEU A 664 8.65 11.38 11.98
N GLU A 665 8.21 12.54 11.48
CA GLU A 665 7.98 13.73 12.32
C GLU A 665 6.86 13.52 13.35
N VAL A 666 5.76 12.88 12.94
CA VAL A 666 4.63 12.57 13.84
C VAL A 666 5.07 11.54 14.88
N LYS A 667 5.82 10.52 14.46
CA LYS A 667 6.37 9.50 15.36
C LYS A 667 7.31 10.09 16.41
N ASP A 668 8.31 10.88 16.00
CA ASP A 668 9.26 11.49 16.93
C ASP A 668 8.53 12.36 17.96
N THR A 669 7.49 13.04 17.50
CA THR A 669 6.68 13.91 18.34
C THR A 669 5.88 13.13 19.39
N PHE A 670 5.34 11.94 19.08
CA PHE A 670 4.68 11.06 20.05
C PHE A 670 5.66 10.18 20.86
N ARG A 671 6.92 10.05 20.44
CA ARG A 671 7.92 9.24 21.16
C ARG A 671 8.64 10.03 22.25
N GLU A 672 8.77 11.35 22.10
CA GLU A 672 9.29 12.25 23.14
C GLU A 672 8.32 12.49 24.32
N SER A 673 7.12 11.88 24.30
CA SER A 673 6.02 12.14 25.25
C SER A 673 5.77 11.05 26.31
N SER A 674 6.77 10.22 26.66
CA SER A 674 6.61 9.24 27.75
C SER A 674 6.42 9.84 29.15
N GLU A 675 6.56 11.17 29.29
CA GLU A 675 6.14 11.95 30.46
C GLU A 675 4.99 12.87 30.02
N SER A 676 3.83 12.71 30.68
CA SER A 676 2.56 13.47 30.53
C SER A 676 2.48 14.40 29.32
N PHE A 677 1.76 13.97 28.29
CA PHE A 677 1.40 14.80 27.14
C PHE A 677 0.52 15.98 27.63
N ASP A 678 1.01 17.21 27.51
CA ASP A 678 0.32 18.44 27.94
C ASP A 678 0.00 19.30 26.70
N LEU A 679 -1.09 20.08 26.77
CA LEU A 679 -1.66 20.89 25.69
C LEU A 679 -0.66 21.91 25.10
N ASP A 680 0.28 22.41 25.90
CA ASP A 680 1.35 23.30 25.42
C ASP A 680 2.29 22.61 24.40
N ARG A 681 2.52 21.30 24.55
CA ARG A 681 3.31 20.50 23.60
C ARG A 681 2.53 20.22 22.32
N LEU A 682 1.20 20.10 22.44
CA LEU A 682 0.25 19.92 21.33
C LEU A 682 0.35 21.05 20.29
N SER A 683 0.73 22.28 20.66
CA SER A 683 0.89 23.39 19.71
C SER A 683 2.06 23.20 18.73
N GLY A 684 3.19 22.68 19.22
CA GLY A 684 4.33 22.33 18.37
C GLY A 684 4.07 21.10 17.49
N VAL A 685 3.20 20.19 17.97
CA VAL A 685 2.73 19.02 17.21
C VAL A 685 1.73 19.46 16.13
N ALA A 686 0.84 20.39 16.45
CA ALA A 686 -0.28 20.81 15.63
C ALA A 686 0.17 21.47 14.33
N SER A 687 1.15 22.37 14.37
CA SER A 687 1.74 22.98 13.16
C SER A 687 2.35 21.92 12.23
N LYS A 688 3.09 20.95 12.78
CA LYS A 688 3.67 19.85 12.01
C LYS A 688 2.58 18.96 11.41
N LEU A 689 1.60 18.55 12.20
CA LEU A 689 0.44 17.79 11.74
C LEU A 689 -0.36 18.50 10.65
N GLY A 690 -0.51 19.82 10.75
CA GLY A 690 -1.20 20.57 9.69
C GLY A 690 -0.42 20.61 8.38
N ASN A 691 0.91 20.80 8.41
CA ASN A 691 1.75 20.74 7.19
C ASN A 691 1.68 19.37 6.50
N VAL A 692 1.58 18.31 7.31
CA VAL A 692 1.36 16.94 6.88
C VAL A 692 0.03 16.79 6.14
N LEU A 693 -1.05 17.31 6.74
CA LEU A 693 -2.39 17.23 6.18
C LEU A 693 -2.51 18.04 4.90
N ASP A 694 -1.90 19.22 4.84
CA ASP A 694 -1.77 20.01 3.61
C ASP A 694 -1.05 19.21 2.51
N SER A 695 -0.01 18.46 2.88
CA SER A 695 0.72 17.59 1.95
C SER A 695 -0.15 16.45 1.42
N ILE A 696 -0.90 15.76 2.29
CA ILE A 696 -1.83 14.68 1.91
C ILE A 696 -2.95 15.22 1.01
N ASP A 697 -3.55 16.35 1.38
CA ASP A 697 -4.67 16.96 0.66
C ASP A 697 -4.26 17.44 -0.74
N SER A 698 -3.02 17.93 -0.88
CA SER A 698 -2.48 18.33 -2.18
C SER A 698 -2.25 17.17 -3.16
N THR A 699 -2.37 15.91 -2.72
CA THR A 699 -2.13 14.73 -3.56
C THR A 699 -3.38 14.28 -4.32
N GLU A 700 -3.27 14.03 -5.63
CA GLU A 700 -4.40 13.49 -6.41
C GLU A 700 -4.61 11.98 -6.18
N THR A 701 -3.59 11.34 -5.60
CA THR A 701 -3.49 9.90 -5.34
C THR A 701 -4.24 9.49 -4.06
N PHE A 702 -4.25 10.33 -3.02
CA PHE A 702 -4.90 10.01 -1.74
C PHE A 702 -6.36 10.47 -1.62
N GLY A 703 -6.86 11.29 -2.55
CA GLY A 703 -8.29 11.46 -2.79
C GLY A 703 -9.16 11.71 -1.55
N GLY A 704 -8.91 12.80 -0.82
CA GLY A 704 -9.80 13.24 0.28
C GLY A 704 -9.68 12.44 1.57
N LYS A 705 -8.64 11.61 1.74
CA LYS A 705 -8.36 10.89 3.00
C LYS A 705 -7.85 11.79 4.13
N THR A 706 -7.72 13.09 3.90
CA THR A 706 -7.30 14.09 4.91
C THR A 706 -8.23 14.07 6.12
N GLU A 707 -9.55 13.98 5.91
CA GLU A 707 -10.55 13.87 6.99
C GLU A 707 -10.34 12.62 7.85
N LEU A 708 -10.09 11.47 7.21
CA LEU A 708 -9.82 10.22 7.91
C LEU A 708 -8.51 10.29 8.69
N MET A 709 -7.47 10.91 8.15
CA MET A 709 -6.22 11.10 8.88
C MET A 709 -6.39 12.02 10.10
N ILE A 710 -7.13 13.12 9.96
CA ILE A 710 -7.45 14.02 11.08
C ILE A 710 -8.27 13.29 12.14
N THR A 711 -9.26 12.50 11.72
CA THR A 711 -10.08 11.68 12.60
C THR A 711 -9.20 10.71 13.38
N ALA A 712 -8.31 9.97 12.71
CA ALA A 712 -7.37 9.04 13.33
C ALA A 712 -6.42 9.72 14.34
N ILE A 713 -5.97 10.94 14.06
CA ILE A 713 -5.15 11.74 14.99
C ILE A 713 -5.96 12.11 16.24
N PHE A 714 -7.19 12.59 16.09
CA PHE A 714 -8.02 12.97 17.25
C PHE A 714 -8.50 11.75 18.05
N GLN A 715 -8.64 10.59 17.41
CA GLN A 715 -8.99 9.33 18.06
C GLN A 715 -7.84 8.68 18.82
N LYS A 716 -6.59 9.13 18.61
CA LYS A 716 -5.45 8.63 19.36
C LYS A 716 -5.62 8.92 20.85
N GLU A 717 -5.45 7.91 21.70
CA GLU A 717 -5.73 7.95 23.14
C GLU A 717 -5.13 9.17 23.85
N GLU A 718 -3.87 9.50 23.57
CA GLU A 718 -3.19 10.63 24.20
C GLU A 718 -3.79 11.97 23.79
N VAL A 719 -4.21 12.10 22.52
CA VAL A 719 -4.85 13.32 22.01
C VAL A 719 -6.28 13.41 22.55
N ALA A 720 -7.06 12.34 22.42
CA ALA A 720 -8.43 12.25 22.91
C ALA A 720 -8.52 12.57 24.41
N THR A 721 -7.63 11.98 25.22
CA THR A 721 -7.55 12.23 26.66
C THR A 721 -7.14 13.67 26.97
N SER A 722 -6.17 14.23 26.24
CA SER A 722 -5.72 15.61 26.47
C SER A 722 -6.77 16.67 26.12
N MET A 723 -7.59 16.38 25.11
CA MET A 723 -8.69 17.23 24.67
C MET A 723 -10.02 16.87 25.37
N ASP A 724 -10.04 15.84 26.21
CA ASP A 724 -11.23 15.33 26.87
C ASP A 724 -12.36 15.01 25.86
N ILE A 725 -12.04 14.51 24.66
CA ILE A 725 -12.99 14.22 23.56
C ILE A 725 -13.25 12.72 23.41
N ASP A 726 -14.49 12.37 23.10
CA ASP A 726 -14.85 11.02 22.68
C ASP A 726 -14.59 10.80 21.17
N ILE A 727 -14.67 9.53 20.75
CA ILE A 727 -14.40 9.09 19.38
C ILE A 727 -15.37 9.72 18.36
N SER A 728 -16.62 10.02 18.77
CA SER A 728 -17.62 10.64 17.90
C SER A 728 -17.35 12.13 17.69
N THR A 729 -16.97 12.83 18.76
CA THR A 729 -16.56 14.22 18.75
C THR A 729 -15.29 14.38 17.91
N ALA A 730 -14.35 13.44 17.99
CA ALA A 730 -13.15 13.40 17.15
C ALA A 730 -13.48 13.38 15.64
N ALA A 731 -14.47 12.57 15.22
CA ALA A 731 -14.94 12.53 13.83
C ALA A 731 -15.66 13.83 13.42
N GLU A 732 -16.51 14.39 14.28
CA GLU A 732 -17.17 15.67 14.01
C GLU A 732 -16.17 16.83 13.90
N LEU A 733 -15.14 16.84 14.75
CA LEU A 733 -14.04 17.80 14.69
C LEU A 733 -13.27 17.68 13.37
N ALA A 734 -12.97 16.46 12.92
CA ALA A 734 -12.29 16.24 11.65
C ALA A 734 -13.12 16.70 10.44
N LYS A 735 -14.42 16.45 10.47
CA LYS A 735 -15.36 16.94 9.46
C LYS A 735 -15.42 18.47 9.45
N ALA A 736 -15.53 19.10 10.62
CA ALA A 736 -15.49 20.56 10.75
C ALA A 736 -14.15 21.17 10.26
N ALA A 737 -13.05 20.43 10.40
CA ALA A 737 -11.74 20.83 9.91
C ALA A 737 -11.63 20.81 8.38
N THR A 738 -12.38 19.94 7.71
CA THR A 738 -12.21 19.65 6.27
C THR A 738 -13.31 20.24 5.39
N GLU A 739 -14.48 20.55 5.95
CA GLU A 739 -15.59 21.14 5.20
C GLU A 739 -15.20 22.51 4.62
N PRO A 740 -15.36 22.74 3.30
CA PRO A 740 -15.07 24.03 2.69
C PRO A 740 -16.04 25.10 3.18
N VAL A 741 -15.53 26.13 3.86
CA VAL A 741 -16.33 27.28 4.28
C VAL A 741 -16.15 28.42 3.28
N ASN A 742 -17.25 28.88 2.68
CA ASN A 742 -17.26 30.00 1.71
C ASN A 742 -16.34 29.85 0.49
N GLY A 743 -16.00 28.60 0.10
CA GLY A 743 -15.15 28.32 -1.05
C GLY A 743 -13.65 28.59 -0.83
N VAL A 744 -13.23 28.83 0.41
CA VAL A 744 -11.82 28.98 0.79
C VAL A 744 -11.22 27.58 0.98
N ALA A 745 -10.11 27.31 0.31
CA ALA A 745 -9.35 26.07 0.50
C ALA A 745 -8.83 25.99 1.94
N THR A 746 -8.87 24.81 2.53
CA THR A 746 -8.45 24.61 3.91
C THR A 746 -6.93 24.70 4.02
N ASP A 747 -6.45 25.52 4.97
CA ASP A 747 -5.06 25.55 5.44
C ASP A 747 -5.01 24.75 6.74
N TYR A 748 -4.62 23.48 6.66
CA TYR A 748 -4.63 22.57 7.80
C TYR A 748 -3.54 22.95 8.81
N THR A 749 -2.42 23.53 8.36
CA THR A 749 -1.39 24.12 9.25
C THR A 749 -1.97 25.19 10.15
N ALA A 750 -2.56 26.24 9.57
CA ALA A 750 -3.17 27.31 10.33
C ALA A 750 -4.33 26.81 11.20
N THR A 751 -5.12 25.86 10.69
CA THR A 751 -6.27 25.28 11.40
C THR A 751 -5.81 24.55 12.67
N MET A 752 -4.83 23.64 12.56
CA MET A 752 -4.31 22.89 13.69
C MET A 752 -3.63 23.79 14.73
N GLU A 753 -2.83 24.77 14.31
CA GLU A 753 -2.21 25.76 15.22
C GLU A 753 -3.27 26.53 16.02
N SER A 754 -4.36 26.91 15.37
CA SER A 754 -5.45 27.63 16.01
C SER A 754 -6.24 26.78 16.99
N VAL A 755 -6.52 25.52 16.63
CA VAL A 755 -7.21 24.57 17.52
C VAL A 755 -6.40 24.36 18.79
N SER A 756 -5.08 24.16 18.66
CA SER A 756 -4.21 24.05 19.81
C SER A 756 -4.20 25.33 20.67
N SER A 757 -4.10 26.50 20.04
CA SER A 757 -4.16 27.80 20.74
C SER A 757 -5.50 27.99 21.48
N GLY A 758 -6.61 27.60 20.86
CA GLY A 758 -7.95 27.67 21.46
C GLY A 758 -8.14 26.69 22.62
N ALA A 759 -7.65 25.45 22.48
CA ALA A 759 -7.67 24.45 23.54
C ALA A 759 -6.83 24.87 24.75
N ALA A 760 -5.66 25.52 24.53
CA ALA A 760 -4.84 26.08 25.59
C ALA A 760 -5.57 27.20 26.36
N ILE A 761 -6.29 28.09 25.66
CA ILE A 761 -7.13 29.11 26.29
C ILE A 761 -8.27 28.45 27.10
N ALA A 762 -8.95 27.45 26.54
CA ALA A 762 -10.03 26.73 27.25
C ALA A 762 -9.52 26.04 28.53
N SER A 763 -8.32 25.44 28.48
CA SER A 763 -7.68 24.86 29.68
C SER A 763 -7.34 25.92 30.73
N LYS A 764 -6.81 27.08 30.32
CA LYS A 764 -6.55 28.23 31.22
C LYS A 764 -7.82 28.79 31.86
N LEU A 765 -8.98 28.68 31.19
CA LEU A 765 -10.28 29.05 31.75
C LEU A 765 -10.76 28.04 32.81
N LYS A 766 -10.47 26.74 32.62
CA LYS A 766 -10.76 25.67 33.59
C LYS A 766 -9.95 25.83 34.89
N ASP A 767 -8.71 26.34 34.79
CA ASP A 767 -7.87 26.60 35.96
C ASP A 767 -8.27 27.91 36.69
N PRO A 768 -8.70 27.87 37.97
CA PRO A 768 -9.04 29.06 38.77
C PRO A 768 -7.92 30.11 38.82
N GLU A 769 -6.66 29.71 38.68
CA GLU A 769 -5.47 30.57 38.70
C GLU A 769 -4.91 30.93 37.31
N GLY A 770 -5.30 30.19 36.26
CA GLY A 770 -4.80 30.37 34.88
C GLY A 770 -5.08 31.76 34.29
N LYS A 771 -4.05 32.49 33.88
CA LYS A 771 -4.22 33.82 33.25
C LYS A 771 -4.13 33.70 31.73
N ILE A 772 -5.13 34.25 31.05
CA ILE A 772 -5.08 34.46 29.60
C ILE A 772 -4.30 35.75 29.36
N THR A 773 -3.30 35.67 28.50
CA THR A 773 -2.41 36.79 28.17
C THR A 773 -2.76 37.39 26.82
N GLU A 774 -2.31 38.62 26.57
CA GLU A 774 -2.46 39.28 25.27
C GLU A 774 -1.82 38.47 24.14
N GLU A 775 -0.69 37.82 24.41
CA GLU A 775 -0.01 36.94 23.45
C GLU A 775 -0.85 35.71 23.09
N ASP A 776 -1.58 35.13 24.05
CA ASP A 776 -2.49 34.01 23.79
C ASP A 776 -3.60 34.41 22.79
N VAL A 777 -4.24 35.56 23.03
CA VAL A 777 -5.35 36.06 22.21
C VAL A 777 -4.85 36.52 20.84
N GLN A 778 -3.71 37.20 20.77
CA GLN A 778 -3.10 37.61 19.49
C GLN A 778 -2.66 36.41 18.64
N THR A 779 -2.14 35.35 19.27
CA THR A 779 -1.76 34.12 18.57
C THR A 779 -2.99 33.48 17.97
N LEU A 780 -4.05 33.29 18.77
CA LEU A 780 -5.32 32.75 18.31
C LEU A 780 -5.93 33.56 17.16
N LEU A 781 -5.95 34.89 17.24
CA LEU A 781 -6.47 35.76 16.18
C LEU A 781 -5.68 35.66 14.87
N LYS A 782 -4.35 35.56 14.96
CA LYS A 782 -3.49 35.47 13.77
C LYS A 782 -3.68 34.15 13.03
N THR A 783 -3.89 33.06 13.77
CA THR A 783 -4.00 31.73 13.19
C THR A 783 -5.43 31.38 12.79
N MET A 784 -6.46 31.92 13.46
CA MET A 784 -7.88 31.54 13.29
C MET A 784 -8.31 31.40 11.83
N THR A 785 -8.96 30.29 11.49
CA THR A 785 -9.58 30.07 10.17
C THR A 785 -11.09 29.82 10.36
N PRO A 786 -11.92 29.95 9.31
CA PRO A 786 -13.33 29.56 9.38
C PRO A 786 -13.53 28.11 9.82
N GLN A 787 -12.64 27.21 9.39
CA GLN A 787 -12.61 25.80 9.80
C GLN A 787 -12.30 25.66 11.29
N THR A 788 -11.31 26.37 11.82
CA THR A 788 -11.05 26.41 13.26
C THR A 788 -12.27 26.89 14.05
N ALA A 789 -12.93 27.95 13.59
CA ALA A 789 -14.11 28.47 14.28
C ALA A 789 -15.25 27.43 14.35
N ASN A 790 -15.43 26.63 13.29
CA ASN A 790 -16.37 25.52 13.29
C ASN A 790 -15.92 24.39 14.23
N MET A 791 -14.64 24.01 14.21
CA MET A 791 -14.11 23.00 15.14
C MET A 791 -14.28 23.41 16.60
N LEU A 792 -13.98 24.66 16.95
CA LEU A 792 -14.15 25.18 18.31
C LEU A 792 -15.61 25.19 18.76
N LYS A 793 -16.57 25.37 17.84
CA LYS A 793 -18.00 25.21 18.16
C LYS A 793 -18.40 23.77 18.44
N VAL A 794 -17.87 22.81 17.68
CA VAL A 794 -18.07 21.38 17.94
C VAL A 794 -17.45 21.01 19.28
N TYR A 795 -16.25 21.52 19.55
CA TYR A 795 -15.53 21.27 20.81
C TYR A 795 -16.24 21.86 22.03
N LEU A 796 -16.86 23.03 21.93
CA LEU A 796 -17.50 23.70 23.06
C LEU A 796 -18.97 23.30 23.20
N THR A 797 -19.19 22.08 23.68
CA THR A 797 -20.52 21.61 24.07
C THR A 797 -21.00 22.31 25.35
N GLU A 798 -22.31 22.36 25.55
CA GLU A 798 -22.91 22.89 26.79
C GLU A 798 -22.29 22.23 28.03
N GLU A 799 -22.14 20.90 28.02
CA GLU A 799 -21.51 20.15 29.10
C GLU A 799 -20.12 20.69 29.48
N ARG A 800 -19.23 20.88 28.48
CA ARG A 800 -17.86 21.38 28.72
C ARG A 800 -17.85 22.83 29.17
N VAL A 801 -18.72 23.66 28.61
CA VAL A 801 -18.87 25.05 29.07
C VAL A 801 -19.33 25.09 30.52
N GLY A 802 -20.21 24.16 30.94
CA GLY A 802 -20.59 23.97 32.34
C GLY A 802 -19.42 23.60 33.25
N GLN A 803 -18.48 22.79 32.76
CA GLN A 803 -17.27 22.43 33.53
C GLN A 803 -16.34 23.62 33.81
N PHE A 804 -16.47 24.73 33.09
CA PHE A 804 -15.73 25.96 33.39
C PHE A 804 -16.22 26.70 34.64
N GLY A 805 -17.25 26.17 35.33
CA GLY A 805 -17.84 26.78 36.51
C GLY A 805 -18.90 27.83 36.19
N ILE A 806 -19.42 27.84 34.95
CA ILE A 806 -20.57 28.66 34.55
C ILE A 806 -21.83 28.01 35.11
N PHE A 807 -22.74 28.82 35.65
CA PHE A 807 -24.03 28.34 36.17
C PHE A 807 -24.81 27.56 35.10
N GLU A 808 -25.35 26.39 35.45
CA GLU A 808 -26.09 25.48 34.55
C GLU A 808 -27.16 26.20 33.69
N LYS A 809 -27.85 27.19 34.26
CA LYS A 809 -28.87 27.99 33.56
C LYS A 809 -28.32 28.94 32.49
N ALA A 810 -27.03 29.26 32.55
CA ALA A 810 -26.35 30.21 31.67
C ALA A 810 -25.45 29.51 30.63
N VAL A 811 -25.17 28.22 30.81
CA VAL A 811 -24.30 27.40 29.95
C VAL A 811 -24.66 27.47 28.47
N LYS A 812 -25.94 27.31 28.12
CA LYS A 812 -26.43 27.39 26.73
C LYS A 812 -26.11 28.74 26.08
N ALA A 813 -26.26 29.82 26.86
CA ALA A 813 -26.03 31.17 26.41
C ALA A 813 -24.55 31.53 26.30
N ALA A 814 -23.72 31.10 27.26
CA ALA A 814 -22.26 31.18 27.15
C ALA A 814 -21.74 30.44 25.92
N THR A 815 -22.26 29.23 25.66
CA THR A 815 -21.88 28.41 24.50
C THR A 815 -22.16 29.13 23.18
N LYS A 816 -23.36 29.71 23.04
CA LYS A 816 -23.74 30.49 21.84
C LYS A 816 -22.88 31.73 21.65
N LEU A 817 -22.55 32.43 22.73
CA LEU A 817 -21.68 33.61 22.69
C LEU A 817 -20.25 33.27 22.28
N LEU A 818 -19.66 32.24 22.87
CA LEU A 818 -18.33 31.76 22.50
C LEU A 818 -18.30 31.34 21.03
N GLY A 819 -19.32 30.61 20.57
CA GLY A 819 -19.46 30.24 19.16
C GLY A 819 -19.52 31.44 18.22
N ALA A 820 -20.27 32.49 18.59
CA ALA A 820 -20.36 33.73 17.81
C ALA A 820 -19.04 34.52 17.80
N LEU A 821 -18.30 34.53 18.91
CA LEU A 821 -16.97 35.14 18.99
C LEU A 821 -16.00 34.47 18.01
N PHE A 822 -15.92 33.14 17.99
CA PHE A 822 -15.02 32.44 17.08
C PHE A 822 -15.37 32.66 15.60
N GLU A 823 -16.66 32.77 15.25
CA GLU A 823 -17.06 33.16 13.88
C GLU A 823 -16.49 34.52 13.48
N GLU A 824 -16.60 35.52 14.36
CA GLU A 824 -16.10 36.85 14.06
C GLU A 824 -14.56 36.88 14.02
N MET A 825 -13.89 36.08 14.86
CA MET A 825 -12.43 35.92 14.82
C MET A 825 -11.92 35.30 13.51
N ALA A 826 -12.72 34.45 12.86
CA ALA A 826 -12.37 33.83 11.60
C ALA A 826 -12.47 34.77 10.38
N ASP A 827 -13.20 35.89 10.50
CA ASP A 827 -13.40 36.86 9.41
C ASP A 827 -12.29 37.92 9.37
N LYS A 828 -11.09 37.48 8.97
CA LYS A 828 -9.88 38.32 8.94
C LYS A 828 -9.99 39.54 8.01
N GLU A 829 -10.85 39.48 6.98
CA GLU A 829 -11.05 40.61 6.06
C GLU A 829 -11.83 41.76 6.70
N LYS A 830 -12.70 41.43 7.67
CA LYS A 830 -13.54 42.38 8.39
C LYS A 830 -12.76 43.17 9.45
N TYR A 831 -11.67 42.61 9.99
CA TYR A 831 -10.92 43.17 11.13
C TYR A 831 -9.41 43.29 10.86
N PRO A 832 -8.95 44.33 10.14
CA PRO A 832 -7.54 44.48 9.76
C PRO A 832 -6.58 44.94 10.87
N ASP A 833 -7.10 45.49 11.99
CA ASP A 833 -6.32 45.84 13.19
C ASP A 833 -6.85 45.06 14.40
N TYR A 834 -5.99 44.24 14.99
CA TYR A 834 -6.35 43.35 16.09
C TYR A 834 -6.14 43.98 17.48
N SER A 835 -5.55 45.17 17.58
CA SER A 835 -5.17 45.77 18.87
C SER A 835 -6.38 46.07 19.77
N SER A 836 -7.42 46.72 19.22
CA SER A 836 -8.69 46.98 19.91
C SER A 836 -9.44 45.69 20.24
N GLU A 837 -9.46 44.75 19.29
CA GLU A 837 -10.18 43.48 19.43
C GLU A 837 -9.56 42.57 20.50
N THR A 838 -8.22 42.54 20.57
CA THR A 838 -7.47 41.74 21.56
C THR A 838 -7.79 42.21 22.98
N ALA A 839 -7.77 43.53 23.21
CA ALA A 839 -8.05 44.11 24.52
C ALA A 839 -9.49 43.82 24.97
N ALA A 840 -10.46 43.96 24.07
CA ALA A 840 -11.86 43.67 24.35
C ALA A 840 -12.11 42.19 24.64
N MET A 841 -11.49 41.27 23.90
CA MET A 841 -11.64 39.83 24.14
C MET A 841 -11.00 39.35 25.42
N LEU A 842 -9.80 39.83 25.75
CA LEU A 842 -9.19 39.58 27.06
C LEU A 842 -10.17 39.94 28.17
N LYS A 843 -10.86 41.07 28.00
CA LYS A 843 -11.85 41.51 28.97
C LYS A 843 -13.07 40.61 29.04
N MET A 844 -13.56 40.11 27.90
CA MET A 844 -14.64 39.14 27.87
C MET A 844 -14.27 37.85 28.60
N PHE A 845 -13.02 37.38 28.46
CA PHE A 845 -12.53 36.23 29.22
C PHE A 845 -12.40 36.53 30.72
N ASP A 846 -11.95 37.72 31.10
CA ASP A 846 -11.94 38.15 32.51
C ASP A 846 -13.35 38.17 33.12
N VAL A 847 -14.35 38.65 32.37
CA VAL A 847 -15.76 38.65 32.77
C VAL A 847 -16.27 37.22 32.95
N ALA A 848 -15.98 36.33 32.00
CA ALA A 848 -16.34 34.92 32.11
C ALA A 848 -15.71 34.27 33.36
N LYS A 849 -14.45 34.59 33.67
CA LYS A 849 -13.76 34.09 34.86
C LYS A 849 -14.26 34.72 36.17
N ALA A 850 -14.72 35.97 36.12
CA ALA A 850 -15.29 36.65 37.27
C ALA A 850 -16.64 36.04 37.67
N ALA A 851 -17.43 35.59 36.69
CA ALA A 851 -18.71 34.95 36.91
C ALA A 851 -18.61 33.65 37.74
N THR A 852 -17.48 32.95 37.69
CA THR A 852 -17.24 31.72 38.49
C THR A 852 -16.84 32.01 39.94
N LYS A 853 -16.53 33.27 40.26
CA LYS A 853 -15.98 33.72 41.57
C LYS A 853 -16.90 34.68 42.33
N SER A 854 -18.09 34.99 41.82
CA SER A 854 -18.87 36.17 42.21
C SER A 854 -19.55 36.14 43.59
N ASP A 855 -19.23 35.18 44.47
CA ASP A 855 -19.73 35.21 45.85
C ASP A 855 -19.01 36.30 46.66
N GLY A 856 -19.50 37.55 46.54
CA GLY A 856 -19.22 38.65 47.47
C GLY A 856 -18.15 39.68 47.05
N HIS A 857 -17.71 39.69 45.79
CA HIS A 857 -16.76 40.69 45.27
C HIS A 857 -17.41 41.62 44.23
N ASN A 858 -17.06 42.91 44.24
CA ASN A 858 -17.50 43.86 43.22
C ASN A 858 -16.92 43.51 41.86
N LEU A 859 -17.73 43.54 40.80
CA LEU A 859 -17.32 43.28 39.43
C LEU A 859 -16.42 44.42 38.91
N PHE A 860 -16.82 45.67 39.14
CA PHE A 860 -16.10 46.88 38.71
C PHE A 860 -15.31 47.51 39.86
N ASN A 861 -14.34 48.37 39.53
CA ASN A 861 -13.61 49.16 40.52
C ASN A 861 -14.52 50.26 41.12
N HIS A 862 -14.70 50.21 42.44
CA HIS A 862 -15.41 51.24 43.21
C HIS A 862 -14.42 52.04 44.04
N GLY A 863 -13.85 53.10 43.47
CA GLY A 863 -12.88 53.95 44.16
C GLY A 863 -11.56 53.22 44.48
N ASP A 864 -11.23 53.04 45.78
CA ASP A 864 -10.01 52.35 46.24
C ASP A 864 -10.15 50.81 46.26
N ASP A 865 -11.37 50.28 46.07
CA ASP A 865 -11.64 48.85 46.08
C ASP A 865 -11.44 48.27 44.68
N ARG A 866 -10.48 47.34 44.53
CA ARG A 866 -10.20 46.71 43.24
C ARG A 866 -11.26 45.67 42.96
N GLY A 867 -12.15 45.97 42.02
CA GLY A 867 -13.12 45.02 41.51
C GLY A 867 -12.44 43.86 40.80
N VAL A 868 -13.18 42.78 40.57
CA VAL A 868 -12.68 41.55 39.94
C VAL A 868 -12.13 41.83 38.53
N LEU A 869 -12.74 42.78 37.81
CA LEU A 869 -12.27 43.22 36.50
C LEU A 869 -11.11 44.23 36.60
N GLY A 870 -10.85 44.84 37.75
CA GLY A 870 -9.77 45.83 37.89
C GLY A 870 -9.95 47.10 37.05
N MET A 871 -11.15 47.37 36.52
CA MET A 871 -11.51 48.56 35.73
C MET A 871 -12.89 49.07 36.17
N SER A 872 -13.18 50.35 35.91
CA SER A 872 -14.52 50.91 36.12
C SER A 872 -15.54 50.38 35.10
N SER A 873 -16.83 50.57 35.39
CA SER A 873 -17.93 50.23 34.48
C SER A 873 -17.85 51.01 33.17
N ASP A 874 -17.48 52.29 33.20
CA ASP A 874 -17.28 53.13 32.01
C ASP A 874 -16.17 52.60 31.11
N GLU A 875 -15.01 52.33 31.71
CA GLU A 875 -13.85 51.81 30.97
C GLU A 875 -14.17 50.44 30.36
N THR A 876 -14.98 49.62 31.04
CA THR A 876 -15.39 48.30 30.52
C THR A 876 -16.37 48.43 29.36
N VAL A 877 -17.41 49.27 29.50
CA VAL A 877 -18.37 49.52 28.42
C VAL A 877 -17.68 50.15 27.21
N GLU A 878 -16.84 51.16 27.40
CA GLU A 878 -16.11 51.81 26.32
C GLU A 878 -15.16 50.84 25.60
N LEU A 879 -14.44 49.99 26.35
CA LEU A 879 -13.54 49.00 25.79
C LEU A 879 -14.26 47.91 24.97
N VAL A 880 -15.42 47.43 25.44
CA VAL A 880 -16.23 46.47 24.67
C VAL A 880 -16.85 47.14 23.43
N MET A 881 -17.38 48.35 23.58
CA MET A 881 -18.02 49.09 22.49
C MET A 881 -17.06 49.56 21.40
N ASN A 882 -15.77 49.66 21.70
CA ASN A 882 -14.71 50.00 20.74
C ASN A 882 -14.22 48.78 19.94
N SER A 883 -14.73 47.57 20.21
CA SER A 883 -14.44 46.35 19.47
C SER A 883 -15.62 45.96 18.60
N ASP A 884 -15.45 46.08 17.28
CA ASP A 884 -16.48 45.68 16.33
C ASP A 884 -16.71 44.15 16.38
N MET A 885 -15.67 43.37 16.65
CA MET A 885 -15.73 41.91 16.75
C MET A 885 -16.59 41.46 17.93
N VAL A 886 -16.29 41.96 19.13
CA VAL A 886 -17.03 41.60 20.35
C VAL A 886 -18.46 42.12 20.27
N CYS A 887 -18.68 43.34 19.75
CA CYS A 887 -20.03 43.88 19.55
C CYS A 887 -20.88 42.99 18.63
N ASN A 888 -20.34 42.57 17.49
CA ASN A 888 -21.05 41.72 16.55
C ASN A 888 -21.34 40.33 17.14
N ALA A 889 -20.38 39.76 17.87
CA ALA A 889 -20.57 38.47 18.53
C ALA A 889 -21.65 38.53 19.62
N VAL A 890 -21.65 39.57 20.45
CA VAL A 890 -22.68 39.80 21.48
C VAL A 890 -24.06 39.95 20.83
N VAL A 891 -24.18 40.73 19.75
CA VAL A 891 -25.47 40.87 19.04
C VAL A 891 -25.94 39.53 18.47
N LYS A 892 -25.07 38.78 17.78
CA LYS A 892 -25.39 37.45 17.22
C LYS A 892 -25.84 36.45 18.29
N ALA A 893 -25.20 36.49 19.46
CA ALA A 893 -25.53 35.59 20.56
C ALA A 893 -26.88 35.93 21.19
N MET A 894 -27.09 37.23 21.45
CA MET A 894 -28.23 37.72 22.24
C MET A 894 -29.53 37.84 21.43
N TYR A 895 -29.49 37.99 20.11
CA TYR A 895 -30.69 38.17 19.28
C TYR A 895 -31.17 36.86 18.63
N LEU A 896 -32.50 36.76 18.48
CA LEU A 896 -33.20 35.78 17.64
C LEU A 896 -34.09 36.55 16.65
N GLY A 897 -33.59 36.77 15.43
CA GLY A 897 -34.22 37.70 14.49
C GLY A 897 -34.05 39.15 14.96
N ASP A 898 -35.16 39.87 15.16
CA ASP A 898 -35.15 41.30 15.51
C ASP A 898 -35.33 41.57 17.03
N ALA A 899 -35.35 40.52 17.88
CA ALA A 899 -35.56 40.64 19.32
C ALA A 899 -34.50 39.89 20.13
N ILE A 900 -34.28 40.34 21.38
CA ILE A 900 -33.43 39.63 22.34
C ILE A 900 -34.07 38.30 22.68
N ASP A 901 -33.29 37.23 22.61
CA ASP A 901 -33.68 35.88 22.98
C ASP A 901 -33.92 35.82 24.50
N PRO A 902 -35.16 35.56 24.97
CA PRO A 902 -35.48 35.53 26.40
C PRO A 902 -34.70 34.47 27.17
N GLU A 903 -34.21 33.43 26.49
CA GLU A 903 -33.39 32.36 27.09
C GLU A 903 -31.90 32.74 27.21
N MET A 904 -31.47 33.85 26.62
CA MET A 904 -30.06 34.23 26.49
C MET A 904 -29.65 35.45 27.31
N VAL A 905 -30.53 35.94 28.20
CA VAL A 905 -30.20 37.04 29.11
C VAL A 905 -29.13 36.58 30.09
N ASN A 906 -28.04 37.35 30.18
CA ASN A 906 -26.92 37.10 31.09
C ASN A 906 -26.23 35.74 30.88
N PRO A 907 -25.45 35.58 29.79
CA PRO A 907 -24.87 34.30 29.40
C PRO A 907 -23.84 33.75 30.38
N PHE A 908 -23.35 34.55 31.33
CA PHE A 908 -22.42 34.10 32.35
C PHE A 908 -23.08 33.92 33.73
N GLY A 909 -24.39 34.17 33.86
CA GLY A 909 -25.09 34.04 35.13
C GLY A 909 -24.64 35.06 36.19
N LEU A 910 -24.12 36.21 35.75
CA LEU A 910 -23.73 37.33 36.60
C LEU A 910 -24.96 37.93 37.30
N VAL A 911 -25.31 37.46 38.49
CA VAL A 911 -26.44 38.04 39.23
C VAL A 911 -25.99 39.38 39.81
N LEU A 912 -26.19 40.47 39.07
CA LEU A 912 -26.05 41.83 39.59
C LEU A 912 -27.35 42.18 40.32
N PRO A 913 -27.35 42.35 41.65
CA PRO A 913 -28.55 42.79 42.37
C PRO A 913 -28.96 44.16 41.84
N THR A 914 -30.25 44.36 41.53
CA THR A 914 -30.77 45.64 41.00
C THR A 914 -30.52 46.84 41.94
N ASP A 915 -30.30 46.58 43.22
CA ASP A 915 -29.92 47.55 44.25
C ASP A 915 -28.41 47.61 44.55
N GLY A 916 -27.61 46.78 43.88
CA GLY A 916 -26.16 46.71 44.00
C GLY A 916 -25.43 47.80 43.22
N SER A 917 -24.24 48.19 43.70
CA SER A 917 -23.42 49.24 43.09
C SER A 917 -22.99 48.88 41.66
N ASP A 918 -22.63 47.63 41.39
CA ASP A 918 -22.23 47.18 40.05
C ASP A 918 -23.37 47.26 39.01
N TYR A 919 -24.61 46.96 39.42
CA TYR A 919 -25.79 47.08 38.54
C TYR A 919 -26.00 48.54 38.14
N GLN A 920 -26.08 49.42 39.13
CA GLN A 920 -26.36 50.85 38.93
C GLN A 920 -25.25 51.54 38.15
N GLU A 921 -23.99 51.17 38.41
CA GLU A 921 -22.86 51.73 37.68
C GLU A 921 -22.77 51.22 36.24
N CYS A 922 -23.09 49.95 35.99
CA CYS A 922 -23.17 49.44 34.62
C CYS A 922 -24.31 50.10 33.84
N GLU A 923 -25.51 50.20 34.44
CA GLU A 923 -26.65 50.91 33.85
C GLU A 923 -26.28 52.37 33.51
N ALA A 924 -25.68 53.09 34.46
CA ALA A 924 -25.27 54.47 34.28
C ALA A 924 -24.12 54.63 33.27
N ALA A 925 -23.22 53.66 33.14
CA ALA A 925 -22.17 53.65 32.11
C ALA A 925 -22.77 53.46 30.71
N ILE A 926 -23.71 52.52 30.54
CA ILE A 926 -24.44 52.31 29.28
C ILE A 926 -25.25 53.55 28.91
N GLU A 927 -25.94 54.18 29.87
CA GLU A 927 -26.71 55.42 29.64
C GLU A 927 -25.81 56.57 29.20
N ARG A 928 -24.66 56.76 29.86
CA ARG A 928 -23.67 57.78 29.50
C ARG A 928 -23.08 57.54 28.11
N TYR A 929 -22.75 56.28 27.80
CA TYR A 929 -22.23 55.92 26.48
C TYR A 929 -23.28 56.17 25.39
N TYR A 930 -24.54 55.80 25.61
CA TYR A 930 -25.65 56.08 24.69
C TYR A 930 -25.86 57.58 24.46
N GLY A 931 -25.77 58.39 25.53
CA GLY A 931 -25.86 59.84 25.44
C GLY A 931 -24.77 60.46 24.57
N ALA A 932 -23.58 59.84 24.51
CA ALA A 932 -22.49 60.23 23.63
C ALA A 932 -22.60 59.62 22.20
N HIS A 933 -23.20 58.42 22.07
CA HIS A 933 -23.28 57.64 20.82
C HIS A 933 -24.70 57.07 20.59
N PRO A 934 -25.66 57.89 20.12
CA PRO A 934 -27.06 57.48 20.00
C PRO A 934 -27.33 56.37 18.97
N ASP A 935 -26.43 56.21 18.00
CA ASP A 935 -26.60 55.25 16.90
C ASP A 935 -26.31 53.79 17.33
N SER A 936 -25.74 53.58 18.52
CA SER A 936 -25.35 52.26 19.04
C SER A 936 -26.47 51.52 19.78
N LYS A 937 -27.73 51.96 19.64
CA LYS A 937 -28.91 51.49 20.40
C LYS A 937 -29.03 49.96 20.45
N THR A 938 -28.92 49.28 19.31
CA THR A 938 -29.09 47.82 19.21
C THR A 938 -27.99 47.05 19.96
N ILE A 939 -26.74 47.50 19.82
CA ILE A 939 -25.57 46.89 20.46
C ILE A 939 -25.64 47.10 21.97
N LEU A 940 -25.99 48.32 22.42
CA LEU A 940 -26.13 48.63 23.84
C LEU A 940 -27.27 47.85 24.51
N LYS A 941 -28.37 47.54 23.78
CA LYS A 941 -29.40 46.62 24.26
C LYS A 941 -28.88 45.19 24.42
N ALA A 942 -28.06 44.72 23.47
CA ALA A 942 -27.43 43.40 23.58
C ALA A 942 -26.44 43.35 24.76
N LEU A 943 -25.65 44.42 24.94
CA LEU A 943 -24.68 44.55 26.03
C LEU A 943 -25.35 44.65 27.40
N ALA A 944 -26.46 45.38 27.51
CA ALA A 944 -27.25 45.45 28.73
C ALA A 944 -27.81 44.07 29.10
N ALA A 945 -28.38 43.34 28.13
CA ALA A 945 -28.83 41.96 28.33
C ALA A 945 -27.68 41.02 28.71
N PHE A 946 -26.48 41.23 28.13
CA PHE A 946 -25.27 40.47 28.45
C PHE A 946 -24.84 40.64 29.92
N PHE A 947 -24.88 41.86 30.47
CA PHE A 947 -24.58 42.10 31.89
C PHE A 947 -25.78 41.84 32.83
N GLY A 948 -26.95 41.48 32.30
CA GLY A 948 -28.16 41.29 33.09
C GLY A 948 -28.77 42.59 33.64
N VAL A 949 -28.56 43.71 32.94
CA VAL A 949 -29.06 45.04 33.31
C VAL A 949 -30.28 45.40 32.47
N GLU A 950 -31.34 45.89 33.11
CA GLU A 950 -32.51 46.43 32.42
C GLU A 950 -32.17 47.82 31.84
N ALA A 951 -32.16 47.96 30.52
CA ALA A 951 -31.88 49.23 29.85
C ALA A 951 -33.18 49.89 29.33
N ASP A 952 -34.10 50.20 30.23
CA ASP A 952 -35.42 50.77 29.90
C ASP A 952 -35.31 52.11 29.16
N PHE A 953 -34.26 52.88 29.41
CA PHE A 953 -33.96 54.14 28.71
C PHE A 953 -33.62 53.96 27.22
N LEU A 954 -33.31 52.73 26.80
CA LEU A 954 -33.10 52.38 25.39
C LEU A 954 -34.39 51.95 24.69
N ASN A 955 -35.58 51.98 25.31
CA ASN A 955 -36.82 51.58 24.61
C ASN A 955 -37.37 52.67 23.69
#